data_AF-D8DYK3-F1
#
_entry.id   AF-D8DYK3-F1
#
_cell.length_a   1.000
_cell.length_b   1.000
_cell.length_c   1.000
_cell.angle_alpha   90.00
_cell.angle_beta   90.00
_cell.angle_gamma   90.00
#
_symmetry.space_group_name_H-M   'P 1'
#
loop_
_entity.id
_entity.type
_entity.pdbx_description
1 polymer ?
#
loop_
_entity_poly.entity_id
_entity_poly.type
_entity_poly.pdbx_seq_one_letter_code
_entity_poly.pdbx_strand_id
1 'polypeptide(L)'
;MKNYLHKFILGCLLSASAVCAEAQNLHDFINPPADKCNHVILGWDGEINQQVIHKDLDEIQAKGFRNVIIEPGYHMGIEYLSKQWFANVKMMAEACKARNMKMWIIDEGKYPSGMAGGKFSKLRPDLCMQALVKDGDSVKAVRRSSNTRCVNNPTGGKDEKNSLCDYLDPKAVDQFIAWTHEEYKRTLGPLLGTTVLGFRGDEPAFQRVPWTTDIIDIFRAKKGYDPTPYLSYIIQNERQSIAFPYLKSNLKENRQLSENEIIKIKAAKADYWDVWSERFANNFFAKPAEWCKQHGVKSITHLDKDDDLPWCIKLSGEPFRLLNKVQIPGIDVIWTQIWPGNPDTEFPRLASSTAHLYNKERAFSESFAAWRAPLDTRTAKYVVDYQIARGINFFEFMFWMSKSGAHGYMAEPGMKALNDYVNRATYMMQLGKANAQVALYVPIPTLWMGNNKAYDQMKAIGYLLTTHQYDFDFVTDDALDEAITPVNGKLINKSGQQYHTLIIPTADVITAKAWRQIKEFAARGGKVVYWGDIPTQMSTRNFQELTAIQPIQTALQLKDTVWTDQLRNYLPAAQLQIIGEANDSIVYTSRKVGKNHIFFVMNQRQKDENLMLELNCMGDVELWDAITGKTTALSATVVGNKMRINLPIEGWGSKIIVVKRRSQEYNLKKYATIQQAIDQAHTDGGGVVVVPKGKYQSGAIFLTRGVDLKLEKGAVLTSIVDTTLYPIIETRWEGRMKKARAAFINVDDNEDCRVYGPGLIDAQGLKWKKIGWSVYGRPKVICFNRCDGGELRDVAFRNQSFWCLHILYTHGFTVHGIRIDAEDYIPSSDGIDIDSSTGISITDSHIKAYDDCISIKSGKGVDGRRINQYAGQIKIENCHFDYGHGGVAIGSEVSGDIKDVLVANCDMKGENWNPIRFKSQPSRGGVIENITFDNIAIAKAQNMISVQMAWRMKGEDEPAYSPLTQLKNIVIRNITGTADNAGVIEGYPDAPIKRDAIRFENCLIKVKKPLMIKNADVDLSGFTCKLYKK
;
A
#
# COMPACT_ATOMS: atom_id res chain seq x y z
N MET A 1 38.45 0.89 15.59
CA MET A 1 38.61 -0.40 14.86
C MET A 1 37.42 -1.35 15.01
N LYS A 2 36.93 -1.65 16.23
CA LYS A 2 35.75 -2.55 16.41
C LYS A 2 34.46 -2.09 15.69
N ASN A 3 34.14 -0.80 15.66
CA ASN A 3 32.97 -0.29 14.92
C ASN A 3 33.11 -0.37 13.38
N TYR A 4 34.34 -0.30 12.86
CA TYR A 4 34.60 -0.44 11.42
C TYR A 4 34.45 -1.90 10.98
N LEU A 5 34.92 -2.84 11.81
CA LEU A 5 34.75 -4.27 11.57
C LEU A 5 33.26 -4.66 11.65
N HIS A 6 32.51 -4.09 12.61
CA HIS A 6 31.07 -4.32 12.73
C HIS A 6 30.28 -3.80 11.53
N LYS A 7 30.57 -2.59 11.03
CA LYS A 7 29.91 -2.01 9.84
C LYS A 7 30.29 -2.74 8.54
N PHE A 8 31.55 -3.20 8.41
CA PHE A 8 31.98 -4.00 7.25
C PHE A 8 31.31 -5.38 7.23
N ILE A 9 31.21 -6.03 8.40
CA ILE A 9 30.46 -7.29 8.57
C ILE A 9 28.97 -7.06 8.25
N LEU A 10 28.37 -5.96 8.70
CA LEU A 10 26.96 -5.64 8.40
C LEU A 10 26.72 -5.41 6.89
N GLY A 11 27.65 -4.73 6.21
CA GLY A 11 27.60 -4.52 4.76
C GLY A 11 27.70 -5.84 3.97
N CYS A 12 28.61 -6.72 4.35
CA CYS A 12 28.73 -8.07 3.76
C CYS A 12 27.52 -8.96 4.08
N LEU A 13 26.96 -8.85 5.29
CA LEU A 13 25.74 -9.57 5.69
C LEU A 13 24.52 -9.11 4.90
N LEU A 14 24.40 -7.83 4.57
CA LEU A 14 23.29 -7.31 3.76
C LEU A 14 23.34 -7.81 2.31
N SER A 15 24.50 -7.77 1.66
CA SER A 15 24.66 -8.37 0.31
C SER A 15 24.49 -9.90 0.32
N ALA A 16 24.97 -10.58 1.36
CA ALA A 16 24.75 -12.02 1.53
C ALA A 16 23.27 -12.32 1.78
N SER A 17 22.55 -11.50 2.55
CA SER A 17 21.13 -11.69 2.86
C SER A 17 20.22 -11.54 1.64
N ALA A 18 20.53 -10.64 0.70
CA ALA A 18 19.77 -10.48 -0.54
C ALA A 18 20.00 -11.66 -1.50
N VAL A 19 21.26 -12.11 -1.66
CA VAL A 19 21.59 -13.31 -2.44
C VAL A 19 20.98 -14.57 -1.81
N CYS A 20 21.00 -14.66 -0.47
CA CYS A 20 20.32 -15.73 0.27
C CYS A 20 18.80 -15.68 0.06
N ALA A 21 18.18 -14.49 0.03
CA ALA A 21 16.74 -14.35 -0.19
C ALA A 21 16.32 -14.74 -1.62
N GLU A 22 17.10 -14.38 -2.64
CA GLU A 22 16.81 -14.81 -4.02
C GLU A 22 17.01 -16.31 -4.23
N ALA A 23 18.09 -16.87 -3.68
CA ALA A 23 18.32 -18.31 -3.69
C ALA A 23 17.20 -19.06 -2.94
N GLN A 24 16.75 -18.51 -1.81
CA GLN A 24 15.62 -19.03 -1.05
C GLN A 24 14.33 -18.95 -1.86
N ASN A 25 14.05 -17.85 -2.55
CA ASN A 25 12.86 -17.70 -3.38
C ASN A 25 12.84 -18.72 -4.53
N LEU A 26 13.98 -19.00 -5.17
CA LEU A 26 14.07 -20.04 -6.20
C LEU A 26 13.87 -21.45 -5.60
N HIS A 27 14.54 -21.74 -4.48
CA HIS A 27 14.38 -23.01 -3.77
C HIS A 27 12.91 -23.26 -3.41
N ASP A 28 12.27 -22.26 -2.82
CA ASP A 28 10.88 -22.31 -2.38
C ASP A 28 9.89 -22.24 -3.55
N PHE A 29 10.26 -21.66 -4.70
CA PHE A 29 9.46 -21.82 -5.91
C PHE A 29 9.44 -23.27 -6.39
N ILE A 30 10.58 -23.96 -6.39
CA ILE A 30 10.64 -25.37 -6.81
C ILE A 30 9.83 -26.24 -5.84
N ASN A 31 10.02 -26.00 -4.53
CA ASN A 31 9.38 -26.73 -3.43
C ASN A 31 8.75 -25.76 -2.41
N PRO A 32 7.52 -25.27 -2.66
CA PRO A 32 6.87 -24.32 -1.76
C PRO A 32 6.77 -24.83 -0.32
N PRO A 33 7.06 -23.97 0.69
CA PRO A 33 6.88 -24.32 2.09
C PRO A 33 5.44 -24.74 2.37
N ALA A 34 5.26 -25.76 3.20
CA ALA A 34 3.94 -26.35 3.41
C ALA A 34 2.90 -25.34 3.92
N ASP A 35 3.28 -24.37 4.74
CA ASP A 35 2.40 -23.31 5.25
C ASP A 35 2.01 -22.24 4.21
N LYS A 36 2.63 -22.28 3.02
CA LYS A 36 2.36 -21.41 1.87
C LYS A 36 1.54 -22.11 0.78
N CYS A 37 1.49 -23.44 0.79
CA CYS A 37 0.74 -24.24 -0.19
C CYS A 37 -0.78 -24.18 0.02
N ASN A 38 -1.54 -24.52 -1.01
CA ASN A 38 -3.00 -24.60 -0.96
C ASN A 38 -3.48 -25.79 -0.14
N HIS A 39 -4.77 -25.78 0.23
CA HIS A 39 -5.40 -26.82 1.03
C HIS A 39 -6.58 -27.48 0.35
N VAL A 40 -6.91 -28.67 0.82
CA VAL A 40 -8.13 -29.39 0.47
C VAL A 40 -9.03 -29.49 1.70
N ILE A 41 -10.33 -29.35 1.52
CA ILE A 41 -11.29 -29.65 2.58
C ILE A 41 -11.44 -31.17 2.71
N LEU A 42 -11.23 -31.67 3.93
CA LEU A 42 -11.41 -33.06 4.32
C LEU A 42 -12.67 -33.16 5.18
N GLY A 43 -13.77 -33.57 4.53
CA GLY A 43 -15.05 -33.86 5.16
C GLY A 43 -15.01 -35.21 5.88
N TRP A 44 -15.09 -35.18 7.20
CA TRP A 44 -15.18 -36.37 8.04
C TRP A 44 -16.58 -36.95 8.01
N ASP A 45 -16.78 -38.09 7.38
CA ASP A 45 -18.05 -38.82 7.35
C ASP A 45 -17.82 -40.30 7.68
N GLY A 46 -18.74 -40.89 8.45
CA GLY A 46 -18.55 -42.24 9.01
C GLY A 46 -17.60 -42.28 10.22
N GLU A 47 -17.17 -43.48 10.61
CA GLU A 47 -16.30 -43.65 11.77
C GLU A 47 -14.90 -43.08 11.53
N ILE A 48 -14.50 -42.10 12.34
CA ILE A 48 -13.18 -41.47 12.27
C ILE A 48 -12.26 -42.09 13.31
N ASN A 49 -11.28 -42.87 12.85
CA ASN A 49 -10.25 -43.51 13.68
C ASN A 49 -8.86 -43.35 13.06
N GLN A 50 -7.83 -43.88 13.74
CA GLN A 50 -6.43 -43.70 13.34
C GLN A 50 -6.14 -44.22 11.92
N GLN A 51 -6.74 -45.35 11.53
CA GLN A 51 -6.50 -45.95 10.21
C GLN A 51 -7.05 -45.06 9.10
N VAL A 52 -8.27 -44.54 9.27
CA VAL A 52 -8.91 -43.62 8.31
C VAL A 52 -8.07 -42.35 8.17
N ILE A 53 -7.69 -41.72 9.29
CA ILE A 53 -6.87 -40.50 9.28
C ILE A 53 -5.55 -40.70 8.52
N HIS A 54 -4.82 -41.78 8.80
CA HIS A 54 -3.54 -42.04 8.15
C HIS A 54 -3.73 -42.29 6.65
N LYS A 55 -4.71 -43.12 6.27
CA LYS A 55 -5.04 -43.41 4.87
C LYS A 55 -5.38 -42.13 4.11
N ASP A 56 -6.29 -41.31 4.63
CA ASP A 56 -6.73 -40.08 3.97
C ASP A 56 -5.56 -39.12 3.77
N LEU A 57 -4.72 -38.93 4.79
CA LEU A 57 -3.55 -38.07 4.68
C LEU A 57 -2.54 -38.57 3.64
N ASP A 58 -2.30 -39.89 3.57
CA ASP A 58 -1.39 -40.48 2.60
C ASP A 58 -1.92 -40.30 1.16
N GLU A 59 -3.22 -40.52 0.95
CA GLU A 59 -3.86 -40.33 -0.37
C GLU A 59 -3.92 -38.84 -0.77
N ILE A 60 -4.26 -37.94 0.15
CA ILE A 60 -4.27 -36.48 -0.08
C ILE A 60 -2.86 -35.98 -0.43
N GLN A 61 -1.85 -36.42 0.31
CA GLN A 61 -0.45 -36.06 0.06
C GLN A 61 0.02 -36.60 -1.31
N ALA A 62 -0.41 -37.81 -1.70
CA ALA A 62 -0.12 -38.35 -3.02
C ALA A 62 -0.71 -37.52 -4.17
N LYS A 63 -1.80 -36.77 -3.92
CA LYS A 63 -2.39 -35.80 -4.84
C LYS A 63 -1.75 -34.40 -4.76
N GLY A 64 -0.65 -34.24 -4.04
CA GLY A 64 0.16 -33.00 -4.02
C GLY A 64 -0.30 -31.94 -3.02
N PHE A 65 -1.36 -32.18 -2.26
CA PHE A 65 -1.78 -31.28 -1.18
C PHE A 65 -0.82 -31.36 -0.01
N ARG A 66 -0.53 -30.20 0.60
CA ARG A 66 0.35 -30.07 1.76
C ARG A 66 -0.36 -29.53 3.00
N ASN A 67 -1.61 -29.10 2.81
CA ASN A 67 -2.49 -28.59 3.84
C ASN A 67 -3.85 -29.27 3.72
N VAL A 68 -4.52 -29.45 4.85
CA VAL A 68 -5.90 -29.93 4.93
C VAL A 68 -6.72 -29.01 5.83
N ILE A 69 -8.00 -28.86 5.53
CA ILE A 69 -8.97 -28.27 6.45
C ILE A 69 -9.92 -29.38 6.88
N ILE A 70 -10.04 -29.61 8.19
CA ILE A 70 -11.02 -30.58 8.66
C ILE A 70 -12.40 -29.95 8.75
N GLU A 71 -13.38 -30.68 8.23
CA GLU A 71 -14.80 -30.33 8.32
C GLU A 71 -15.58 -31.50 8.94
N PRO A 72 -16.42 -31.29 9.96
CA PRO A 72 -17.27 -32.35 10.48
C PRO A 72 -18.41 -32.67 9.50
N GLY A 73 -18.63 -33.95 9.23
CA GLY A 73 -19.74 -34.44 8.40
C GLY A 73 -20.92 -34.98 9.21
N TYR A 74 -22.03 -35.21 8.51
CA TYR A 74 -23.32 -35.50 9.15
C TYR A 74 -23.41 -36.90 9.80
N HIS A 75 -22.60 -37.88 9.37
CA HIS A 75 -22.70 -39.27 9.84
C HIS A 75 -21.45 -39.75 10.59
N MET A 76 -20.76 -38.87 11.33
CA MET A 76 -19.53 -39.23 12.04
C MET A 76 -19.71 -40.22 13.21
N GLY A 77 -20.94 -40.44 13.66
CA GLY A 77 -21.22 -41.24 14.87
C GLY A 77 -20.79 -40.59 16.20
N ILE A 78 -20.20 -39.40 16.15
CA ILE A 78 -19.80 -38.58 17.31
C ILE A 78 -20.35 -37.16 17.17
N GLU A 79 -20.73 -36.53 18.29
CA GLU A 79 -21.20 -35.14 18.30
C GLU A 79 -20.02 -34.17 18.10
N TYR A 80 -20.20 -33.14 17.27
CA TYR A 80 -19.22 -32.06 17.12
C TYR A 80 -18.99 -31.33 18.45
N LEU A 81 -17.73 -30.97 18.76
CA LEU A 81 -17.28 -30.43 20.06
C LEU A 81 -17.48 -31.36 21.26
N SER A 82 -17.63 -32.68 21.03
CA SER A 82 -17.54 -33.69 22.09
C SER A 82 -16.09 -33.98 22.48
N LYS A 83 -15.86 -34.67 23.61
CA LYS A 83 -14.51 -35.12 24.01
C LYS A 83 -13.86 -35.99 22.93
N GLN A 84 -14.64 -36.85 22.27
CA GLN A 84 -14.13 -37.72 21.21
C GLN A 84 -13.76 -36.93 19.95
N TRP A 85 -14.54 -35.89 19.59
CA TRP A 85 -14.20 -34.98 18.50
C TRP A 85 -12.81 -34.37 18.73
N PHE A 86 -12.57 -33.77 19.89
CA PHE A 86 -11.28 -33.17 20.20
C PHE A 86 -10.12 -34.19 20.23
N ALA A 87 -10.36 -35.41 20.72
CA ALA A 87 -9.37 -36.49 20.65
C ALA A 87 -8.99 -36.83 19.19
N ASN A 88 -9.97 -36.92 18.30
CA ASN A 88 -9.75 -37.18 16.88
C ASN A 88 -9.00 -36.03 16.20
N VAL A 89 -9.33 -34.77 16.53
CA VAL A 89 -8.64 -33.59 16.01
C VAL A 89 -7.17 -33.56 16.43
N LYS A 90 -6.86 -33.92 17.69
CA LYS A 90 -5.48 -34.04 18.15
C LYS A 90 -4.71 -35.11 17.39
N MET A 91 -5.31 -36.29 17.23
CA MET A 91 -4.73 -37.40 16.44
C MET A 91 -4.43 -36.98 14.99
N MET A 92 -5.36 -36.24 14.37
CA MET A 92 -5.16 -35.66 13.03
C MET A 92 -3.97 -34.71 12.98
N ALA A 93 -3.89 -33.76 13.92
CA ALA A 93 -2.81 -32.78 13.97
C ALA A 93 -1.43 -33.45 14.17
N GLU A 94 -1.34 -34.49 15.01
CA GLU A 94 -0.12 -35.28 15.18
C GLU A 94 0.26 -36.04 13.89
N ALA A 95 -0.74 -36.62 13.20
CA ALA A 95 -0.53 -37.30 11.94
C ALA A 95 -0.10 -36.36 10.80
N CYS A 96 -0.62 -35.12 10.75
CA CYS A 96 -0.15 -34.07 9.84
C CYS A 96 1.30 -33.68 10.14
N LYS A 97 1.65 -33.49 11.43
CA LYS A 97 3.01 -33.15 11.86
C LYS A 97 4.03 -34.20 11.39
N ALA A 98 3.69 -35.48 11.55
CA ALA A 98 4.56 -36.59 11.12
C ALA A 98 4.85 -36.59 9.61
N ARG A 99 3.97 -35.99 8.80
CA ARG A 99 4.07 -35.92 7.34
C ARG A 99 4.58 -34.58 6.80
N ASN A 100 4.95 -33.65 7.69
CA ASN A 100 5.22 -32.25 7.33
C ASN A 100 4.06 -31.63 6.49
N MET A 101 2.84 -31.96 6.90
CA MET A 101 1.61 -31.33 6.43
C MET A 101 1.11 -30.36 7.48
N LYS A 102 0.28 -29.43 7.05
CA LYS A 102 -0.36 -28.42 7.88
C LYS A 102 -1.87 -28.62 7.90
N MET A 103 -2.50 -28.03 8.90
CA MET A 103 -3.91 -28.25 9.18
C MET A 103 -4.62 -26.94 9.51
N TRP A 104 -5.87 -26.83 9.09
CA TRP A 104 -6.82 -25.80 9.52
C TRP A 104 -8.10 -26.46 10.02
N ILE A 105 -8.93 -25.69 10.72
CA ILE A 105 -10.14 -26.17 11.37
C ILE A 105 -11.32 -25.29 10.99
N ILE A 106 -12.43 -25.91 10.57
CA ILE A 106 -13.75 -25.26 10.48
C ILE A 106 -14.33 -25.11 11.89
N ASP A 107 -14.53 -23.87 12.31
CA ASP A 107 -14.68 -23.47 13.72
C ASP A 107 -16.12 -23.56 14.27
N GLU A 108 -17.09 -23.78 13.40
CA GLU A 108 -18.53 -23.72 13.67
C GLU A 108 -19.24 -25.08 13.52
N GLY A 109 -18.61 -25.94 12.73
CA GLY A 109 -19.04 -27.28 12.41
C GLY A 109 -19.97 -27.44 11.20
N LYS A 110 -20.01 -26.50 10.25
CA LYS A 110 -20.57 -26.55 8.88
C LYS A 110 -20.83 -25.09 8.44
N TYR A 111 -22.04 -24.75 7.97
CA TYR A 111 -22.37 -23.48 7.32
C TYR A 111 -23.63 -22.85 7.93
N PRO A 112 -23.71 -21.52 8.17
CA PRO A 112 -22.61 -20.55 8.23
C PRO A 112 -21.97 -20.47 9.64
N SER A 113 -20.87 -19.72 9.81
CA SER A 113 -20.12 -19.65 11.07
C SER A 113 -20.90 -19.12 12.26
N GLY A 114 -20.61 -19.62 13.47
CA GLY A 114 -21.13 -19.04 14.72
C GLY A 114 -22.24 -19.82 15.42
N MET A 115 -22.60 -21.02 14.95
CA MET A 115 -23.60 -21.89 15.62
C MET A 115 -23.02 -22.81 16.71
N ALA A 116 -21.70 -23.06 16.70
CA ALA A 116 -21.00 -24.00 17.59
C ALA A 116 -21.70 -25.37 17.70
N GLY A 117 -22.00 -26.02 16.56
CA GLY A 117 -22.72 -27.30 16.52
C GLY A 117 -24.15 -27.27 17.08
N GLY A 118 -24.81 -26.10 17.09
CA GLY A 118 -26.17 -25.93 17.61
C GLY A 118 -26.24 -25.68 19.13
N LYS A 119 -25.10 -25.50 19.82
CA LYS A 119 -25.06 -25.23 21.26
C LYS A 119 -25.81 -23.96 21.66
N PHE A 120 -25.85 -22.92 20.82
CA PHE A 120 -26.62 -21.71 21.12
C PHE A 120 -28.12 -21.99 21.29
N SER A 121 -28.76 -22.64 20.32
CA SER A 121 -30.18 -23.02 20.43
C SER A 121 -30.47 -23.89 21.66
N LYS A 122 -29.57 -24.81 22.01
CA LYS A 122 -29.77 -25.77 23.10
C LYS A 122 -29.48 -25.20 24.49
N LEU A 123 -28.40 -24.42 24.63
CA LEU A 123 -27.82 -24.07 25.92
C LEU A 123 -27.90 -22.58 26.24
N ARG A 124 -27.87 -21.71 25.24
CA ARG A 124 -27.89 -20.24 25.39
C ARG A 124 -28.83 -19.57 24.39
N PRO A 125 -30.13 -19.93 24.40
CA PRO A 125 -31.10 -19.30 23.51
C PRO A 125 -31.22 -17.79 23.75
N ASP A 126 -30.83 -17.31 24.93
CA ASP A 126 -30.73 -15.89 25.26
C ASP A 126 -29.72 -15.11 24.40
N LEU A 127 -28.67 -15.79 23.92
CA LEU A 127 -27.59 -15.25 23.08
C LEU A 127 -27.72 -15.59 21.59
N CYS A 128 -28.86 -16.14 21.17
CA CYS A 128 -29.11 -16.40 19.75
C CYS A 128 -29.34 -15.10 18.97
N MET A 129 -28.95 -15.13 17.69
CA MET A 129 -29.11 -14.03 16.75
C MET A 129 -30.54 -13.48 16.74
N GLN A 130 -30.62 -12.17 16.70
CA GLN A 130 -31.87 -11.43 16.62
C GLN A 130 -32.01 -10.74 15.27
N ALA A 131 -33.24 -10.68 14.80
CA ALA A 131 -33.61 -9.96 13.60
C ALA A 131 -34.92 -9.21 13.83
N LEU A 132 -35.09 -8.08 13.13
CA LEU A 132 -36.38 -7.43 13.05
C LEU A 132 -37.28 -8.19 12.07
N VAL A 133 -38.54 -8.37 12.45
CA VAL A 133 -39.60 -8.88 11.56
C VAL A 133 -40.84 -7.99 11.66
N LYS A 134 -41.69 -8.08 10.64
CA LYS A 134 -42.98 -7.41 10.63
C LYS A 134 -43.95 -8.08 11.60
N ASP A 135 -44.67 -7.26 12.38
CA ASP A 135 -45.76 -7.69 13.26
C ASP A 135 -46.99 -6.79 13.06
N GLY A 136 -47.87 -7.21 12.15
CA GLY A 136 -48.96 -6.35 11.67
C GLY A 136 -48.43 -5.07 11.04
N ASP A 137 -48.75 -3.92 11.67
CA ASP A 137 -48.29 -2.57 11.31
C ASP A 137 -47.00 -2.13 12.02
N SER A 138 -46.56 -2.90 13.01
CA SER A 138 -45.37 -2.63 13.80
C SER A 138 -44.18 -3.50 13.38
N VAL A 139 -43.02 -3.23 13.97
CA VAL A 139 -41.83 -4.08 13.88
C VAL A 139 -41.58 -4.70 15.24
N LYS A 140 -41.20 -5.97 15.27
CA LYS A 140 -40.76 -6.64 16.49
C LYS A 140 -39.43 -7.34 16.27
N ALA A 141 -38.62 -7.36 17.31
CA ALA A 141 -37.44 -8.20 17.35
C ALA A 141 -37.85 -9.66 17.63
N VAL A 142 -37.24 -10.60 16.91
CA VAL A 142 -37.38 -12.04 17.15
C VAL A 142 -36.00 -12.69 17.15
N ARG A 143 -35.86 -13.78 17.92
CA ARG A 143 -34.67 -14.64 17.86
C ARG A 143 -34.77 -15.54 16.64
N ARG A 144 -34.15 -15.10 15.55
CA ARG A 144 -34.15 -15.82 14.29
C ARG A 144 -32.88 -15.49 13.53
N SER A 145 -32.13 -16.52 13.19
CA SER A 145 -30.91 -16.40 12.39
C SER A 145 -31.17 -16.70 10.91
N SER A 146 -30.10 -16.62 10.12
CA SER A 146 -30.02 -17.25 8.80
C SER A 146 -30.22 -18.77 8.88
N ASN A 147 -30.65 -19.38 7.78
CA ASN A 147 -30.75 -20.84 7.66
C ASN A 147 -29.37 -21.49 7.81
N THR A 148 -29.26 -22.46 8.71
CA THR A 148 -28.01 -23.16 9.01
C THR A 148 -28.05 -24.61 8.53
N ARG A 149 -26.88 -25.14 8.17
CA ARG A 149 -26.62 -26.57 7.95
C ARG A 149 -25.87 -27.11 9.16
N CYS A 150 -26.50 -27.14 10.33
CA CYS A 150 -25.85 -27.68 11.53
C CYS A 150 -25.51 -29.15 11.34
N VAL A 151 -24.25 -29.53 11.58
CA VAL A 151 -23.82 -30.94 11.49
C VAL A 151 -24.60 -31.88 12.42
N ASN A 152 -25.03 -31.36 13.57
CA ASN A 152 -25.85 -32.10 14.53
C ASN A 152 -27.35 -32.07 14.19
N ASN A 153 -27.75 -31.56 13.01
CA ASN A 153 -29.14 -31.64 12.53
C ASN A 153 -29.45 -33.07 12.04
N PRO A 154 -30.39 -33.81 12.67
CA PRO A 154 -30.68 -35.19 12.30
C PRO A 154 -31.12 -35.40 10.83
N THR A 155 -31.60 -34.36 10.16
CA THR A 155 -32.03 -34.44 8.74
C THR A 155 -30.95 -34.00 7.76
N GLY A 156 -29.82 -33.43 8.22
CA GLY A 156 -28.81 -32.79 7.37
C GLY A 156 -29.33 -31.58 6.57
N GLY A 157 -30.55 -31.11 6.87
CA GLY A 157 -31.22 -30.04 6.14
C GLY A 157 -30.66 -28.64 6.47
N LYS A 158 -30.79 -27.73 5.50
CA LYS A 158 -30.59 -26.28 5.70
C LYS A 158 -31.90 -25.68 6.24
N ASP A 159 -31.95 -25.39 7.54
CA ASP A 159 -33.16 -24.91 8.23
C ASP A 159 -32.86 -23.92 9.39
N GLU A 160 -33.89 -23.43 10.08
CA GLU A 160 -33.75 -22.45 11.17
C GLU A 160 -33.67 -23.08 12.58
N LYS A 161 -33.58 -24.42 12.72
CA LYS A 161 -33.67 -25.09 14.04
C LYS A 161 -32.47 -24.79 14.92
N ASN A 162 -31.30 -24.64 14.31
CA ASN A 162 -30.04 -24.36 15.00
C ASN A 162 -29.63 -22.92 14.69
N SER A 163 -29.72 -22.05 15.69
CA SER A 163 -29.49 -20.63 15.53
C SER A 163 -28.01 -20.29 15.69
N LEU A 164 -27.59 -19.28 14.95
CA LEU A 164 -26.29 -18.63 15.08
C LEU A 164 -26.25 -17.81 16.39
N CYS A 165 -25.05 -17.57 16.92
CA CYS A 165 -24.87 -16.57 17.96
C CYS A 165 -25.26 -15.17 17.45
N ASP A 166 -25.69 -14.28 18.35
CA ASP A 166 -25.90 -12.88 18.00
C ASP A 166 -24.55 -12.22 17.69
N TYR A 167 -24.23 -12.10 16.40
CA TYR A 167 -23.00 -11.47 15.95
C TYR A 167 -22.85 -10.02 16.42
N LEU A 168 -23.96 -9.35 16.74
CA LEU A 168 -23.93 -7.98 17.24
C LEU A 168 -23.77 -7.92 18.76
N ASP A 169 -23.97 -9.02 19.51
CA ASP A 169 -23.74 -9.07 20.95
C ASP A 169 -22.33 -9.61 21.26
N PRO A 170 -21.43 -8.79 21.83
CA PRO A 170 -20.08 -9.24 22.17
C PRO A 170 -20.06 -10.45 23.11
N LYS A 171 -21.06 -10.63 23.98
CA LYS A 171 -21.16 -11.77 24.91
C LYS A 171 -21.45 -13.08 24.18
N ALA A 172 -22.25 -13.03 23.12
CA ALA A 172 -22.55 -14.18 22.28
C ALA A 172 -21.30 -14.63 21.52
N VAL A 173 -20.51 -13.69 21.00
CA VAL A 173 -19.24 -14.00 20.33
C VAL A 173 -18.19 -14.53 21.32
N ASP A 174 -18.09 -13.97 22.52
CA ASP A 174 -17.19 -14.50 23.56
C ASP A 174 -17.55 -15.94 23.94
N GLN A 175 -18.86 -16.24 24.03
CA GLN A 175 -19.33 -17.59 24.29
C GLN A 175 -19.00 -18.55 23.14
N PHE A 176 -19.05 -18.10 21.89
CA PHE A 176 -18.64 -18.87 20.72
C PHE A 176 -17.16 -19.24 20.81
N ILE A 177 -16.28 -18.26 21.02
CA ILE A 177 -14.82 -18.45 21.20
C ILE A 177 -14.54 -19.42 22.35
N ALA A 178 -15.25 -19.28 23.48
CA ALA A 178 -15.08 -20.15 24.64
C ALA A 178 -15.43 -21.63 24.36
N TRP A 179 -16.42 -21.90 23.51
CA TRP A 179 -16.81 -23.27 23.15
C TRP A 179 -15.99 -23.87 22.01
N THR A 180 -15.32 -23.04 21.22
CA THR A 180 -14.58 -23.47 20.04
C THR A 180 -13.08 -23.26 20.26
N HIS A 181 -12.59 -22.05 20.02
CA HIS A 181 -11.18 -21.67 20.01
C HIS A 181 -10.45 -22.03 21.31
N GLU A 182 -11.03 -21.73 22.49
CA GLU A 182 -10.40 -22.06 23.77
C GLU A 182 -10.28 -23.58 24.01
N GLU A 183 -11.27 -24.35 23.59
CA GLU A 183 -11.24 -25.81 23.73
C GLU A 183 -10.26 -26.46 22.72
N TYR A 184 -10.16 -25.93 21.50
CA TYR A 184 -9.11 -26.33 20.55
C TYR A 184 -7.71 -26.01 21.08
N LYS A 185 -7.50 -24.83 21.68
CA LYS A 185 -6.24 -24.48 22.33
C LYS A 185 -5.88 -25.44 23.45
N ARG A 186 -6.82 -25.76 24.34
CA ARG A 186 -6.64 -26.78 25.39
C ARG A 186 -6.24 -28.13 24.84
N THR A 187 -6.86 -28.53 23.73
CA THR A 187 -6.68 -29.85 23.12
C THR A 187 -5.34 -29.96 22.38
N LEU A 188 -5.02 -28.96 21.55
CA LEU A 188 -3.88 -28.99 20.63
C LEU A 188 -2.58 -28.55 21.28
N GLY A 189 -2.65 -27.67 22.29
CA GLY A 189 -1.49 -27.15 22.99
C GLY A 189 -0.40 -26.67 22.02
N PRO A 190 0.83 -27.22 22.07
CA PRO A 190 1.94 -26.80 21.21
C PRO A 190 1.77 -27.02 19.70
N LEU A 191 0.78 -27.81 19.27
CA LEU A 191 0.50 -28.03 17.85
C LEU A 191 -0.17 -26.82 17.20
N LEU A 192 -0.82 -25.97 18.01
CA LEU A 192 -1.44 -24.72 17.57
C LEU A 192 -0.34 -23.70 17.21
N GLY A 193 -0.44 -23.09 16.03
CA GLY A 193 0.55 -22.14 15.50
C GLY A 193 1.76 -22.80 14.83
N THR A 194 1.91 -24.13 14.92
CA THR A 194 3.02 -24.86 14.29
C THR A 194 2.53 -25.82 13.20
N THR A 195 1.68 -26.77 13.55
CA THR A 195 1.04 -27.70 12.61
C THR A 195 -0.37 -27.24 12.25
N VAL A 196 -1.13 -26.80 13.25
CA VAL A 196 -2.47 -26.20 13.04
C VAL A 196 -2.28 -24.70 12.85
N LEU A 197 -2.48 -24.23 11.62
CA LEU A 197 -2.19 -22.85 11.21
C LEU A 197 -3.30 -21.86 11.60
N GLY A 198 -4.51 -22.37 11.84
CA GLY A 198 -5.63 -21.52 12.21
C GLY A 198 -7.01 -22.07 11.92
N PHE A 199 -7.95 -21.14 11.85
CA PHE A 199 -9.39 -21.39 11.77
C PHE A 199 -9.98 -20.78 10.50
N ARG A 200 -10.96 -21.46 9.93
CA ARG A 200 -11.68 -21.08 8.72
C ARG A 200 -13.16 -20.96 9.05
N GLY A 201 -13.73 -19.78 8.85
CA GLY A 201 -15.16 -19.53 8.97
C GLY A 201 -15.83 -19.43 7.59
N ASP A 202 -17.05 -19.96 7.49
CA ASP A 202 -17.93 -20.01 6.33
C ASP A 202 -19.07 -18.97 6.33
N GLU A 203 -19.07 -18.06 5.36
CA GLU A 203 -20.15 -17.13 5.00
C GLU A 203 -20.99 -16.54 6.18
N PRO A 204 -20.40 -15.82 7.15
CA PRO A 204 -21.18 -15.18 8.21
C PRO A 204 -22.11 -14.10 7.64
N ALA A 205 -23.44 -14.28 7.76
CA ALA A 205 -24.41 -13.41 7.09
C ALA A 205 -25.75 -13.27 7.85
N PHE A 206 -26.43 -12.14 7.63
CA PHE A 206 -27.79 -11.89 8.08
C PHE A 206 -28.80 -11.98 6.92
N GLN A 207 -29.66 -13.00 6.91
CA GLN A 207 -30.73 -13.13 5.91
C GLN A 207 -31.94 -12.21 6.14
N ARG A 208 -31.92 -11.39 7.20
CA ARG A 208 -32.98 -10.49 7.66
C ARG A 208 -32.38 -9.21 8.23
N VAL A 209 -33.19 -8.18 8.49
CA VAL A 209 -32.69 -6.94 9.09
C VAL A 209 -32.08 -7.21 10.48
N PRO A 210 -30.78 -6.97 10.70
CA PRO A 210 -30.10 -7.30 11.95
C PRO A 210 -30.66 -6.52 13.13
N TRP A 211 -30.72 -7.15 14.32
CA TRP A 211 -31.17 -6.49 15.54
C TRP A 211 -30.37 -6.95 16.75
N THR A 212 -30.35 -6.11 17.78
CA THR A 212 -29.85 -6.39 19.12
C THR A 212 -30.32 -5.28 20.06
N THR A 213 -30.32 -5.49 21.38
CA THR A 213 -31.13 -4.69 22.32
C THR A 213 -30.74 -3.20 22.37
N ASP A 214 -29.46 -2.90 22.23
CA ASP A 214 -28.88 -1.55 22.36
C ASP A 214 -28.64 -0.84 21.01
N ILE A 215 -29.06 -1.44 19.88
CA ILE A 215 -28.75 -0.90 18.55
C ILE A 215 -29.33 0.50 18.31
N ILE A 216 -30.49 0.81 18.89
CA ILE A 216 -31.13 2.12 18.76
C ILE A 216 -30.33 3.20 19.48
N ASP A 217 -29.80 2.90 20.66
CA ASP A 217 -29.01 3.87 21.42
C ASP A 217 -27.65 4.11 20.74
N ILE A 218 -27.02 3.04 20.23
CA ILE A 218 -25.82 3.15 19.41
C ILE A 218 -26.08 3.99 18.16
N PHE A 219 -27.21 3.73 17.47
CA PHE A 219 -27.60 4.49 16.29
C PHE A 219 -27.78 5.97 16.63
N ARG A 220 -28.54 6.31 17.68
CA ARG A 220 -28.76 7.71 18.10
C ARG A 220 -27.43 8.40 18.42
N ALA A 221 -26.53 7.73 19.14
CA ALA A 221 -25.21 8.26 19.47
C ALA A 221 -24.40 8.58 18.20
N LYS A 222 -24.33 7.64 17.26
CA LYS A 222 -23.55 7.79 16.01
C LYS A 222 -24.20 8.78 15.04
N LYS A 223 -25.50 8.63 14.76
CA LYS A 223 -26.20 9.28 13.65
C LYS A 223 -26.96 10.55 14.04
N GLY A 224 -27.28 10.70 15.32
CA GLY A 224 -27.90 11.91 15.87
C GLY A 224 -29.42 11.98 15.74
N TYR A 225 -30.10 10.90 15.33
CA TYR A 225 -31.55 10.82 15.26
C TYR A 225 -32.05 9.41 15.59
N ASP A 226 -33.37 9.28 15.76
CA ASP A 226 -34.02 8.00 16.07
C ASP A 226 -34.44 7.27 14.78
N PRO A 227 -33.98 6.02 14.54
CA PRO A 227 -34.34 5.27 13.35
C PRO A 227 -35.72 4.60 13.45
N THR A 228 -36.32 4.54 14.65
CA THR A 228 -37.58 3.82 14.94
C THR A 228 -38.72 4.14 13.97
N PRO A 229 -38.96 5.41 13.56
CA PRO A 229 -40.02 5.75 12.61
C PRO A 229 -39.83 5.11 11.21
N TYR A 230 -38.61 4.69 10.87
CA TYR A 230 -38.25 4.18 9.55
C TYR A 230 -38.15 2.65 9.49
N LEU A 231 -38.08 1.96 10.64
CA LEU A 231 -37.81 0.51 10.69
C LEU A 231 -38.82 -0.32 9.91
N SER A 232 -40.11 0.05 9.95
CA SER A 232 -41.17 -0.66 9.23
C SER A 232 -41.01 -0.58 7.70
N TYR A 233 -40.44 0.50 7.17
CA TYR A 233 -40.11 0.66 5.75
C TYR A 233 -38.84 -0.08 5.37
N ILE A 234 -37.85 -0.14 6.26
CA ILE A 234 -36.60 -0.86 6.04
C ILE A 234 -36.86 -2.36 5.85
N ILE A 235 -37.70 -2.97 6.70
CA ILE A 235 -38.05 -4.41 6.65
C ILE A 235 -38.91 -4.77 5.43
N GLN A 236 -39.83 -3.89 4.99
CA GLN A 236 -40.74 -4.18 3.86
C GLN A 236 -40.00 -4.45 2.54
N ASN A 237 -38.75 -4.00 2.42
CA ASN A 237 -37.89 -4.19 1.26
C ASN A 237 -37.08 -5.51 1.29
N GLU A 238 -37.35 -6.43 2.22
CA GLU A 238 -36.62 -7.71 2.33
C GLU A 238 -36.79 -8.64 1.10
N ARG A 239 -37.89 -8.55 0.35
CA ARG A 239 -38.26 -9.53 -0.69
C ARG A 239 -37.70 -9.28 -2.10
N GLN A 240 -37.23 -8.08 -2.47
CA GLN A 240 -36.72 -7.80 -3.82
C GLN A 240 -35.64 -6.71 -3.78
N SER A 241 -34.67 -6.76 -4.71
CA SER A 241 -33.85 -5.60 -5.07
C SER A 241 -34.81 -4.45 -5.39
N ILE A 242 -34.48 -3.23 -4.96
CA ILE A 242 -35.44 -2.13 -4.91
C ILE A 242 -35.84 -1.75 -6.35
N ALA A 243 -36.92 -2.34 -6.86
CA ALA A 243 -37.65 -1.75 -7.96
C ALA A 243 -38.38 -0.52 -7.38
N PHE A 244 -37.92 0.67 -7.78
CA PHE A 244 -38.49 1.98 -7.45
C PHE A 244 -40.03 2.11 -7.55
N PRO A 245 -40.79 1.32 -8.33
CA PRO A 245 -42.25 1.40 -8.33
C PRO A 245 -42.92 1.12 -6.98
N TYR A 246 -42.31 0.31 -6.10
CA TYR A 246 -42.95 -0.12 -4.84
C TYR A 246 -42.88 0.88 -3.68
N LEU A 247 -41.92 1.82 -3.68
CA LEU A 247 -41.86 2.88 -2.65
C LEU A 247 -42.79 4.05 -2.96
N LYS A 248 -43.26 4.20 -4.20
CA LYS A 248 -44.18 5.29 -4.58
C LYS A 248 -45.59 5.11 -4.02
N SER A 249 -46.00 3.88 -3.72
CA SER A 249 -47.26 3.56 -3.08
C SER A 249 -46.99 2.83 -1.76
N ASN A 250 -47.38 3.43 -0.63
CA ASN A 250 -47.50 2.65 0.60
C ASN A 250 -48.66 1.68 0.41
N LEU A 251 -48.34 0.39 0.19
CA LEU A 251 -49.31 -0.68 -0.09
C LEU A 251 -50.41 -0.80 0.99
N LYS A 252 -50.20 -0.23 2.19
CA LYS A 252 -51.17 -0.29 3.29
C LYS A 252 -52.16 0.88 3.34
N GLU A 253 -51.76 2.07 2.90
CA GLU A 253 -52.60 3.27 3.00
C GLU A 253 -53.16 3.73 1.65
N ASN A 254 -52.73 3.11 0.53
CA ASN A 254 -52.85 3.72 -0.80
C ASN A 254 -52.33 5.17 -0.85
N ARG A 255 -51.50 5.55 0.13
CA ARG A 255 -50.92 6.87 0.26
C ARG A 255 -49.63 6.93 -0.54
N GLN A 256 -49.52 7.96 -1.35
CA GLN A 256 -48.30 8.28 -2.07
C GLN A 256 -47.31 8.92 -1.09
N LEU A 257 -46.16 8.29 -0.91
CA LEU A 257 -45.06 8.90 -0.15
C LEU A 257 -44.53 10.11 -0.94
N SER A 258 -44.27 11.21 -0.27
CA SER A 258 -43.56 12.34 -0.88
C SER A 258 -42.11 11.97 -1.19
N GLU A 259 -41.50 12.68 -2.14
CA GLU A 259 -40.09 12.46 -2.48
C GLU A 259 -39.17 12.67 -1.27
N ASN A 260 -39.47 13.65 -0.42
CA ASN A 260 -38.73 13.91 0.81
C ASN A 260 -38.83 12.77 1.83
N GLU A 261 -40.01 12.14 1.97
CA GLU A 261 -40.19 10.97 2.84
C GLU A 261 -39.36 9.78 2.32
N ILE A 262 -39.36 9.56 1.00
CA ILE A 262 -38.57 8.49 0.37
C ILE A 262 -37.07 8.72 0.58
N ILE A 263 -36.59 9.95 0.42
CA ILE A 263 -35.18 10.31 0.67
C ILE A 263 -34.79 10.01 2.12
N LYS A 264 -35.62 10.41 3.10
CA LYS A 264 -35.37 10.14 4.52
C LYS A 264 -35.37 8.64 4.85
N ILE A 265 -36.24 7.86 4.24
CA ILE A 265 -36.27 6.40 4.41
C ILE A 265 -34.99 5.75 3.86
N LYS A 266 -34.53 6.18 2.67
CA LYS A 266 -33.27 5.70 2.08
C LYS A 266 -32.07 6.05 2.95
N ALA A 267 -32.01 7.30 3.43
CA ALA A 267 -30.99 7.76 4.35
C ALA A 267 -30.97 6.94 5.65
N ALA A 268 -32.14 6.72 6.26
CA ALA A 268 -32.27 5.90 7.47
C ALA A 268 -31.81 4.45 7.25
N LYS A 269 -32.13 3.86 6.10
CA LYS A 269 -31.60 2.55 5.72
C LYS A 269 -30.08 2.57 5.62
N ALA A 270 -29.50 3.53 4.90
CA ALA A 270 -28.05 3.61 4.72
C ALA A 270 -27.32 3.80 6.05
N ASP A 271 -27.83 4.68 6.91
CA ASP A 271 -27.29 4.88 8.26
C ASP A 271 -27.42 3.62 9.13
N TYR A 272 -28.52 2.87 8.99
CA TYR A 272 -28.72 1.63 9.74
C TYR A 272 -27.71 0.57 9.31
N TRP A 273 -27.47 0.43 8.01
CA TRP A 273 -26.44 -0.45 7.44
C TRP A 273 -25.03 -0.09 7.90
N ASP A 274 -24.72 1.20 7.93
CA ASP A 274 -23.43 1.67 8.45
C ASP A 274 -23.24 1.26 9.93
N VAL A 275 -24.26 1.44 10.77
CA VAL A 275 -24.19 1.14 12.22
C VAL A 275 -24.04 -0.35 12.51
N TRP A 276 -24.91 -1.19 11.93
CA TRP A 276 -24.87 -2.63 12.27
C TRP A 276 -23.66 -3.32 11.66
N SER A 277 -23.23 -2.92 10.45
CA SER A 277 -22.07 -3.53 9.78
C SER A 277 -20.76 -3.26 10.51
N GLU A 278 -20.59 -2.06 11.09
CA GLU A 278 -19.45 -1.75 11.96
C GLU A 278 -19.44 -2.62 13.21
N ARG A 279 -20.61 -2.81 13.83
CA ARG A 279 -20.71 -3.68 15.01
C ARG A 279 -20.44 -5.14 14.67
N PHE A 280 -20.94 -5.61 13.53
CA PHE A 280 -20.67 -6.94 13.02
C PHE A 280 -19.17 -7.19 12.81
N ALA A 281 -18.49 -6.24 12.15
CA ALA A 281 -17.04 -6.28 11.93
C ALA A 281 -16.27 -6.37 13.26
N ASN A 282 -16.60 -5.51 14.21
CA ASN A 282 -15.86 -5.39 15.47
C ASN A 282 -16.12 -6.54 16.45
N ASN A 283 -17.27 -7.21 16.34
CA ASN A 283 -17.58 -8.35 17.18
C ASN A 283 -17.21 -9.67 16.51
N PHE A 284 -17.93 -10.08 15.47
CA PHE A 284 -17.81 -11.45 14.96
C PHE A 284 -16.57 -11.70 14.11
N PHE A 285 -16.07 -10.69 13.39
CA PHE A 285 -14.82 -10.85 12.61
C PHE A 285 -13.59 -10.53 13.46
N ALA A 286 -13.59 -9.38 14.14
CA ALA A 286 -12.42 -8.91 14.86
C ALA A 286 -12.10 -9.73 16.12
N LYS A 287 -13.10 -10.18 16.91
CA LYS A 287 -12.80 -10.91 18.17
C LYS A 287 -12.14 -12.27 17.91
N PRO A 288 -12.68 -13.16 17.04
CA PRO A 288 -11.99 -14.42 16.73
C PRO A 288 -10.63 -14.19 16.05
N ALA A 289 -10.53 -13.19 15.15
CA ALA A 289 -9.27 -12.87 14.50
C ALA A 289 -8.19 -12.36 15.48
N GLU A 290 -8.58 -11.53 16.46
CA GLU A 290 -7.66 -11.04 17.50
C GLU A 290 -7.26 -12.18 18.44
N TRP A 291 -8.19 -13.07 18.81
CA TRP A 291 -7.86 -14.28 19.53
C TRP A 291 -6.84 -15.12 18.74
N CYS A 292 -7.04 -15.34 17.44
CA CYS A 292 -6.12 -16.09 16.59
C CYS A 292 -4.72 -15.47 16.61
N LYS A 293 -4.64 -14.15 16.40
CA LYS A 293 -3.38 -13.39 16.42
C LYS A 293 -2.63 -13.54 17.75
N GLN A 294 -3.33 -13.43 18.87
CA GLN A 294 -2.75 -13.56 20.22
C GLN A 294 -2.18 -14.96 20.50
N HIS A 295 -2.65 -15.98 19.76
CA HIS A 295 -2.24 -17.37 19.93
C HIS A 295 -1.36 -17.89 18.79
N GLY A 296 -0.82 -17.00 17.94
CA GLY A 296 0.11 -17.36 16.87
C GLY A 296 -0.53 -18.14 15.71
N VAL A 297 -1.84 -18.04 15.53
CA VAL A 297 -2.59 -18.64 14.42
C VAL A 297 -3.32 -17.58 13.59
N LYS A 298 -3.91 -18.00 12.46
CA LYS A 298 -4.59 -17.10 11.52
C LYS A 298 -6.09 -17.42 11.45
N SER A 299 -6.90 -16.41 11.17
CA SER A 299 -8.31 -16.54 10.81
C SER A 299 -8.48 -16.30 9.31
N ILE A 300 -9.25 -17.17 8.67
CA ILE A 300 -9.69 -17.08 7.27
C ILE A 300 -11.21 -17.02 7.25
N THR A 301 -11.79 -16.16 6.41
CA THR A 301 -13.22 -16.19 6.11
C THR A 301 -13.52 -15.44 4.82
N HIS A 302 -14.70 -15.68 4.26
CA HIS A 302 -15.31 -14.98 3.13
C HIS A 302 -16.79 -14.69 3.46
N LEU A 303 -17.51 -13.99 2.60
CA LEU A 303 -18.88 -13.55 2.87
C LEU A 303 -19.87 -14.26 1.94
N ASP A 304 -21.13 -14.32 2.35
CA ASP A 304 -22.22 -14.81 1.48
C ASP A 304 -22.42 -13.84 0.32
N LYS A 305 -22.54 -14.37 -0.91
CA LYS A 305 -22.77 -13.61 -2.16
C LYS A 305 -21.66 -12.65 -2.57
N ASP A 306 -20.39 -13.01 -2.35
CA ASP A 306 -19.26 -12.19 -2.80
C ASP A 306 -19.23 -11.95 -4.33
N ASP A 307 -19.87 -12.82 -5.11
CA ASP A 307 -20.05 -12.67 -6.56
C ASP A 307 -21.06 -11.58 -6.97
N ASP A 308 -21.96 -11.18 -6.07
CA ASP A 308 -23.00 -10.17 -6.29
C ASP A 308 -22.97 -9.14 -5.15
N LEU A 309 -22.16 -8.09 -5.33
CA LEU A 309 -21.87 -7.10 -4.30
C LEU A 309 -23.13 -6.46 -3.69
N PRO A 310 -24.18 -6.05 -4.44
CA PRO A 310 -25.44 -5.60 -3.85
C PRO A 310 -26.09 -6.61 -2.89
N TRP A 311 -26.03 -7.91 -3.19
CA TRP A 311 -26.50 -8.95 -2.29
C TRP A 311 -25.57 -9.16 -1.10
N CYS A 312 -24.25 -9.20 -1.32
CA CYS A 312 -23.27 -9.25 -0.22
C CYS A 312 -23.50 -8.07 0.76
N ILE A 313 -23.69 -6.86 0.26
CA ILE A 313 -23.99 -5.67 1.09
C ILE A 313 -25.29 -5.82 1.87
N LYS A 314 -26.32 -6.41 1.27
CA LYS A 314 -27.59 -6.68 1.95
C LYS A 314 -27.39 -7.63 3.15
N LEU A 315 -26.57 -8.65 2.98
CA LEU A 315 -26.38 -9.74 3.95
C LEU A 315 -25.30 -9.44 5.01
N SER A 316 -24.26 -8.69 4.63
CA SER A 316 -23.02 -8.54 5.38
C SER A 316 -22.65 -7.07 5.65
N GLY A 317 -23.22 -6.11 4.92
CA GLY A 317 -22.98 -4.69 5.17
C GLY A 317 -21.88 -4.10 4.29
N GLU A 318 -20.75 -3.68 4.87
CA GLU A 318 -19.58 -3.18 4.11
C GLU A 318 -18.52 -4.28 4.03
N PRO A 319 -18.29 -4.92 2.87
CA PRO A 319 -17.40 -6.08 2.78
C PRO A 319 -15.96 -5.83 3.22
N PHE A 320 -15.36 -4.69 2.85
CA PHE A 320 -13.97 -4.40 3.18
C PHE A 320 -13.79 -4.20 4.69
N ARG A 321 -14.79 -3.62 5.36
CA ARG A 321 -14.89 -3.40 6.81
C ARG A 321 -14.85 -4.70 7.58
N LEU A 322 -15.48 -5.75 7.06
CA LEU A 322 -15.46 -7.09 7.65
C LEU A 322 -14.13 -7.80 7.35
N LEU A 323 -13.77 -7.90 6.07
CA LEU A 323 -12.63 -8.67 5.59
C LEU A 323 -11.28 -8.08 6.04
N ASN A 324 -11.18 -6.78 6.33
CA ASN A 324 -9.95 -6.23 6.90
C ASN A 324 -9.66 -6.70 8.32
N LYS A 325 -10.62 -7.28 9.05
CA LYS A 325 -10.43 -7.72 10.44
C LYS A 325 -9.72 -9.06 10.57
N VAL A 326 -9.88 -9.96 9.61
CA VAL A 326 -9.28 -11.30 9.62
C VAL A 326 -7.86 -11.31 9.04
N GLN A 327 -7.04 -12.31 9.36
CA GLN A 327 -5.66 -12.36 8.85
C GLN A 327 -5.60 -12.66 7.34
N ILE A 328 -6.57 -13.41 6.81
CA ILE A 328 -6.64 -13.81 5.40
C ILE A 328 -8.06 -13.57 4.89
N PRO A 329 -8.32 -12.45 4.18
CA PRO A 329 -9.62 -12.18 3.57
C PRO A 329 -9.85 -13.14 2.42
N GLY A 330 -11.11 -13.54 2.23
CA GLY A 330 -11.50 -14.55 1.27
C GLY A 330 -12.69 -14.16 0.40
N ILE A 331 -12.91 -14.98 -0.62
CA ILE A 331 -14.11 -15.06 -1.46
C ILE A 331 -14.46 -16.54 -1.68
N ASP A 332 -15.65 -16.81 -2.20
CA ASP A 332 -16.05 -18.12 -2.72
C ASP A 332 -16.23 -18.10 -4.24
N VAL A 333 -15.75 -19.15 -4.90
CA VAL A 333 -15.97 -19.42 -6.33
C VAL A 333 -16.59 -20.79 -6.48
N ILE A 334 -17.90 -20.78 -6.53
CA ILE A 334 -18.75 -21.96 -6.59
C ILE A 334 -19.54 -21.99 -7.91
N TRP A 335 -20.18 -23.13 -8.15
CA TRP A 335 -20.98 -23.36 -9.36
C TRP A 335 -20.16 -23.20 -10.64
N THR A 336 -20.52 -22.22 -11.47
CA THR A 336 -19.82 -21.82 -12.69
C THR A 336 -19.68 -20.30 -12.73
N GLN A 337 -19.56 -19.65 -11.55
CA GLN A 337 -19.39 -18.19 -11.42
C GLN A 337 -18.17 -17.71 -12.22
N ILE A 338 -17.09 -18.51 -12.22
CA ILE A 338 -15.94 -18.36 -13.10
C ILE A 338 -15.82 -19.64 -13.92
N TRP A 339 -15.91 -19.53 -15.24
CA TRP A 339 -15.84 -20.67 -16.16
C TRP A 339 -15.40 -20.19 -17.55
N PRO A 340 -14.77 -21.06 -18.38
CA PRO A 340 -14.50 -20.69 -19.77
C PRO A 340 -15.73 -20.18 -20.50
N GLY A 341 -15.60 -19.03 -21.16
CA GLY A 341 -16.70 -18.35 -21.85
C GLY A 341 -17.52 -17.39 -20.99
N ASN A 342 -17.17 -17.22 -19.71
CA ASN A 342 -17.75 -16.20 -18.82
C ASN A 342 -16.63 -15.31 -18.21
N PRO A 343 -15.98 -14.44 -19.02
CA PRO A 343 -14.79 -13.71 -18.57
C PRO A 343 -15.08 -12.37 -17.88
N ASP A 344 -16.35 -12.00 -17.68
CA ASP A 344 -16.74 -10.63 -17.30
C ASP A 344 -16.89 -10.44 -15.78
N THR A 345 -15.93 -10.93 -14.98
CA THR A 345 -16.04 -10.83 -13.53
C THR A 345 -14.74 -10.50 -12.81
N GLU A 346 -14.84 -9.58 -11.85
CA GLU A 346 -13.70 -9.03 -11.12
C GLU A 346 -13.85 -9.19 -9.59
N PHE A 347 -14.87 -9.91 -9.12
CA PHE A 347 -15.11 -10.08 -7.67
C PHE A 347 -13.98 -10.79 -6.90
N PRO A 348 -13.08 -11.62 -7.49
CA PRO A 348 -11.91 -12.09 -6.75
C PRO A 348 -11.04 -10.94 -6.20
N ARG A 349 -11.14 -9.75 -6.82
CA ARG A 349 -10.47 -8.54 -6.35
C ARG A 349 -11.03 -7.99 -5.03
N LEU A 350 -12.20 -8.42 -4.56
CA LEU A 350 -12.72 -8.01 -3.23
C LEU A 350 -11.76 -8.46 -2.11
N ALA A 351 -11.38 -9.74 -2.12
CA ALA A 351 -10.40 -10.27 -1.18
C ALA A 351 -8.99 -9.75 -1.44
N SER A 352 -8.52 -9.76 -2.69
CA SER A 352 -7.14 -9.35 -3.00
C SER A 352 -6.90 -7.87 -2.74
N SER A 353 -7.83 -6.99 -3.09
CA SER A 353 -7.73 -5.55 -2.77
C SER A 353 -7.74 -5.33 -1.26
N THR A 354 -8.58 -6.06 -0.50
CA THR A 354 -8.54 -6.00 0.97
C THR A 354 -7.17 -6.44 1.51
N ALA A 355 -6.58 -7.49 0.94
CA ALA A 355 -5.25 -7.93 1.35
C ALA A 355 -4.18 -6.87 1.03
N HIS A 356 -4.19 -6.31 -0.17
CA HIS A 356 -3.24 -5.30 -0.63
C HIS A 356 -3.31 -4.02 0.22
N LEU A 357 -4.53 -3.47 0.39
CA LEU A 357 -4.76 -2.21 1.10
C LEU A 357 -4.33 -2.26 2.56
N TYR A 358 -4.57 -3.39 3.22
CA TYR A 358 -4.34 -3.56 4.66
C TYR A 358 -3.07 -4.36 4.98
N ASN A 359 -2.16 -4.52 4.01
CA ASN A 359 -0.88 -5.22 4.16
C ASN A 359 -1.01 -6.67 4.69
N LYS A 360 -1.92 -7.43 4.09
CA LYS A 360 -2.09 -8.86 4.37
C LYS A 360 -1.41 -9.67 3.27
N GLU A 361 -0.71 -10.70 3.69
CA GLU A 361 0.10 -11.55 2.80
C GLU A 361 -0.74 -12.34 1.79
N ARG A 362 -1.94 -12.77 2.20
CA ARG A 362 -2.76 -13.74 1.45
C ARG A 362 -4.17 -13.24 1.20
N ALA A 363 -4.69 -13.60 0.03
CA ALA A 363 -6.09 -13.50 -0.36
C ALA A 363 -6.58 -14.90 -0.75
N PHE A 364 -7.66 -15.31 -0.09
CA PHE A 364 -8.17 -16.68 -0.11
C PHE A 364 -9.33 -16.86 -1.10
N SER A 365 -9.45 -18.08 -1.64
CA SER A 365 -10.63 -18.51 -2.39
C SER A 365 -11.06 -19.92 -2.00
N GLU A 366 -12.33 -20.07 -1.60
CA GLU A 366 -13.03 -21.35 -1.63
C GLU A 366 -13.38 -21.71 -3.07
N SER A 367 -12.84 -22.79 -3.62
CA SER A 367 -13.04 -23.12 -5.03
C SER A 367 -13.60 -24.53 -5.23
N PHE A 368 -14.38 -24.64 -6.31
CA PHE A 368 -14.96 -25.89 -6.78
C PHE A 368 -16.02 -26.47 -5.85
N ALA A 369 -16.94 -25.65 -5.31
CA ALA A 369 -18.16 -26.17 -4.71
C ALA A 369 -19.30 -26.28 -5.73
N ALA A 370 -20.14 -27.32 -5.60
CA ALA A 370 -21.47 -27.40 -6.22
C ALA A 370 -21.54 -27.10 -7.74
N TRP A 371 -20.48 -27.42 -8.48
CA TRP A 371 -20.42 -27.18 -9.92
C TRP A 371 -21.47 -27.99 -10.68
N ARG A 372 -21.96 -27.44 -11.80
CA ARG A 372 -23.00 -28.07 -12.64
C ARG A 372 -22.46 -28.57 -13.99
N ALA A 373 -21.29 -28.11 -14.41
CA ALA A 373 -20.64 -28.48 -15.65
C ALA A 373 -19.53 -29.52 -15.41
N PRO A 374 -19.17 -30.37 -16.39
CA PRO A 374 -18.04 -31.30 -16.25
C PRO A 374 -16.75 -30.55 -15.89
N LEU A 375 -16.08 -31.00 -14.83
CA LEU A 375 -14.83 -30.40 -14.34
C LEU A 375 -13.69 -31.40 -14.51
N ASP A 376 -12.68 -31.02 -15.28
CA ASP A 376 -11.41 -31.72 -15.41
C ASP A 376 -10.25 -30.85 -14.91
N THR A 377 -9.04 -31.41 -14.83
CA THR A 377 -7.87 -30.68 -14.32
C THR A 377 -7.44 -29.50 -15.19
N ARG A 378 -7.76 -29.52 -16.50
CA ARG A 378 -7.47 -28.41 -17.42
C ARG A 378 -8.39 -27.23 -17.15
N THR A 379 -9.68 -27.49 -16.99
CA THR A 379 -10.69 -26.48 -16.66
C THR A 379 -10.47 -25.93 -15.25
N ALA A 380 -10.13 -26.79 -14.29
CA ALA A 380 -9.75 -26.36 -12.95
C ALA A 380 -8.55 -25.41 -12.97
N LYS A 381 -7.52 -25.69 -13.78
CA LYS A 381 -6.38 -24.78 -13.97
C LYS A 381 -6.82 -23.42 -14.50
N TYR A 382 -7.71 -23.37 -15.51
CA TYR A 382 -8.25 -22.10 -16.02
C TYR A 382 -8.93 -21.29 -14.92
N VAL A 383 -9.79 -21.92 -14.12
CA VAL A 383 -10.54 -21.26 -13.03
C VAL A 383 -9.60 -20.73 -11.95
N VAL A 384 -8.54 -21.46 -11.62
CA VAL A 384 -7.48 -21.01 -10.71
C VAL A 384 -6.73 -19.81 -11.30
N ASP A 385 -6.25 -19.93 -12.54
CA ASP A 385 -5.46 -18.86 -13.19
C ASP A 385 -6.25 -17.57 -13.32
N TYR A 386 -7.55 -17.67 -13.61
CA TYR A 386 -8.45 -16.54 -13.71
C TYR A 386 -8.50 -15.75 -12.39
N GLN A 387 -8.48 -16.45 -11.26
CA GLN A 387 -8.48 -15.86 -9.93
C GLN A 387 -7.08 -15.35 -9.54
N ILE A 388 -6.02 -16.05 -9.91
CA ILE A 388 -4.63 -15.60 -9.68
C ILE A 388 -4.36 -14.28 -10.40
N ALA A 389 -4.80 -14.16 -11.66
CA ALA A 389 -4.69 -12.92 -12.44
C ALA A 389 -5.46 -11.73 -11.82
N ARG A 390 -6.30 -11.99 -10.81
CA ARG A 390 -7.08 -11.02 -10.02
C ARG A 390 -6.62 -10.94 -8.57
N GLY A 391 -5.44 -11.47 -8.28
CA GLY A 391 -4.74 -11.31 -7.00
C GLY A 391 -5.03 -12.38 -5.94
N ILE A 392 -5.83 -13.41 -6.23
CA ILE A 392 -5.96 -14.56 -5.33
C ILE A 392 -4.65 -15.34 -5.31
N ASN A 393 -4.17 -15.68 -4.12
CA ASN A 393 -2.89 -16.36 -3.95
C ASN A 393 -2.92 -17.45 -2.87
N PHE A 394 -4.11 -17.93 -2.53
CA PHE A 394 -4.33 -19.03 -1.59
C PHE A 394 -5.69 -19.69 -1.84
N PHE A 395 -5.73 -21.01 -2.06
CA PHE A 395 -6.94 -21.73 -2.45
C PHE A 395 -7.31 -22.87 -1.50
N GLU A 396 -8.62 -23.07 -1.37
CA GLU A 396 -9.26 -24.31 -0.91
C GLU A 396 -9.84 -25.06 -2.10
N PHE A 397 -9.52 -26.34 -2.22
CA PHE A 397 -10.17 -27.23 -3.19
C PHE A 397 -11.19 -28.12 -2.50
N MET A 398 -12.34 -28.31 -3.16
CA MET A 398 -13.48 -29.03 -2.58
C MET A 398 -13.99 -30.17 -3.45
N PHE A 399 -14.27 -31.38 -2.96
CA PHE A 399 -14.24 -31.89 -1.59
C PHE A 399 -13.51 -33.25 -1.50
N TRP A 400 -12.78 -33.52 -0.41
CA TRP A 400 -12.30 -34.87 -0.08
C TRP A 400 -13.14 -35.47 1.04
N MET A 401 -13.68 -36.68 0.85
CA MET A 401 -14.55 -37.34 1.84
C MET A 401 -13.87 -38.57 2.44
N SER A 402 -13.76 -38.66 3.77
CA SER A 402 -13.02 -39.73 4.46
C SER A 402 -13.54 -41.16 4.17
N LYS A 403 -14.83 -41.31 3.90
CA LYS A 403 -15.45 -42.62 3.63
C LYS A 403 -15.12 -43.18 2.24
N SER A 404 -14.84 -42.32 1.26
CA SER A 404 -14.72 -42.71 -0.16
C SER A 404 -13.42 -42.28 -0.83
N GLY A 405 -12.59 -41.47 -0.16
CA GLY A 405 -11.39 -40.88 -0.75
C GLY A 405 -11.71 -39.81 -1.80
N ALA A 406 -10.75 -39.56 -2.69
CA ALA A 406 -10.92 -38.67 -3.84
C ALA A 406 -12.07 -39.12 -4.76
N HIS A 407 -12.93 -38.19 -5.17
CA HIS A 407 -14.04 -38.45 -6.08
C HIS A 407 -14.17 -37.33 -7.11
N GLY A 408 -14.91 -37.60 -8.20
CA GLY A 408 -15.09 -36.64 -9.29
C GLY A 408 -13.75 -36.13 -9.83
N TYR A 409 -13.63 -34.82 -10.03
CA TYR A 409 -12.42 -34.21 -10.59
C TYR A 409 -11.17 -34.37 -9.70
N MET A 410 -11.30 -34.62 -8.40
CA MET A 410 -10.15 -34.89 -7.51
C MET A 410 -9.48 -36.24 -7.80
N ALA A 411 -10.23 -37.18 -8.36
CA ALA A 411 -9.70 -38.48 -8.75
C ALA A 411 -8.87 -38.42 -10.04
N GLU A 412 -9.03 -37.37 -10.84
CA GLU A 412 -8.32 -37.17 -12.12
C GLU A 412 -6.81 -37.44 -11.99
N PRO A 413 -6.19 -38.14 -12.96
CA PRO A 413 -4.76 -38.42 -12.95
C PRO A 413 -3.89 -37.15 -12.84
N GLY A 414 -4.35 -36.04 -13.44
CA GLY A 414 -3.63 -34.76 -13.46
C GLY A 414 -3.67 -33.96 -12.14
N MET A 415 -4.39 -34.41 -11.11
CA MET A 415 -4.64 -33.63 -9.90
C MET A 415 -3.34 -33.27 -9.15
N LYS A 416 -2.37 -34.20 -9.08
CA LYS A 416 -1.05 -33.90 -8.49
C LYS A 416 -0.33 -32.78 -9.24
N ALA A 417 -0.31 -32.86 -10.57
CA ALA A 417 0.34 -31.84 -11.40
C ALA A 417 -0.35 -30.48 -11.26
N LEU A 418 -1.69 -30.46 -11.18
CA LEU A 418 -2.45 -29.24 -10.90
C LEU A 418 -2.05 -28.64 -9.55
N ASN A 419 -2.04 -29.41 -8.47
CA ASN A 419 -1.67 -28.90 -7.15
C ASN A 419 -0.22 -28.42 -7.06
N ASP A 420 0.72 -29.17 -7.64
CA ASP A 420 2.11 -28.73 -7.73
C ASP A 420 2.19 -27.37 -8.46
N TYR A 421 1.48 -27.24 -9.59
CA TYR A 421 1.38 -25.97 -10.32
C TYR A 421 0.77 -24.84 -9.46
N VAL A 422 -0.38 -25.05 -8.82
CA VAL A 422 -1.04 -24.00 -8.01
C VAL A 422 -0.14 -23.59 -6.86
N ASN A 423 0.51 -24.54 -6.17
CA ASN A 423 1.43 -24.23 -5.07
C ASN A 423 2.58 -23.32 -5.51
N ARG A 424 3.19 -23.57 -6.67
CA ARG A 424 4.27 -22.71 -7.20
C ARG A 424 3.76 -21.34 -7.64
N ALA A 425 2.65 -21.31 -8.38
CA ALA A 425 2.08 -20.06 -8.89
C ALA A 425 1.64 -19.13 -7.74
N THR A 426 0.93 -19.69 -6.76
CA THR A 426 0.47 -18.93 -5.59
C THR A 426 1.60 -18.49 -4.68
N TYR A 427 2.65 -19.32 -4.48
CA TYR A 427 3.85 -18.90 -3.75
C TYR A 427 4.48 -17.65 -4.36
N MET A 428 4.67 -17.62 -5.68
CA MET A 428 5.20 -16.43 -6.38
C MET A 428 4.30 -15.21 -6.18
N MET A 429 2.99 -15.40 -6.10
CA MET A 429 2.02 -14.33 -5.85
C MET A 429 1.89 -13.94 -4.37
N GLN A 430 2.59 -14.60 -3.44
CA GLN A 430 2.68 -14.19 -2.04
C GLN A 430 3.93 -13.32 -1.78
N LEU A 431 4.89 -13.28 -2.71
CA LEU A 431 6.14 -12.53 -2.54
C LEU A 431 5.95 -11.02 -2.70
N GLY A 432 6.69 -10.26 -1.90
CA GLY A 432 6.72 -8.80 -1.96
C GLY A 432 5.35 -8.16 -1.82
N LYS A 433 5.16 -7.02 -2.48
CA LYS A 433 3.88 -6.29 -2.48
C LYS A 433 3.23 -6.33 -3.85
N ALA A 434 1.90 -6.23 -3.85
CA ALA A 434 1.16 -5.99 -5.08
C ALA A 434 1.59 -4.66 -5.71
N ASN A 435 1.47 -4.59 -7.03
CA ASN A 435 2.06 -3.50 -7.80
C ASN A 435 1.03 -2.85 -8.73
N ALA A 436 -0.27 -3.06 -8.52
CA ALA A 436 -1.32 -2.34 -9.24
C ALA A 436 -1.21 -0.82 -9.00
N GLN A 437 -1.38 -0.03 -10.06
CA GLN A 437 -1.14 1.43 -10.07
C GLN A 437 -2.43 2.26 -10.18
N VAL A 438 -3.58 1.60 -10.33
CA VAL A 438 -4.90 2.22 -10.45
C VAL A 438 -5.77 1.74 -9.29
N ALA A 439 -6.48 2.69 -8.67
CA ALA A 439 -7.51 2.41 -7.68
C ALA A 439 -8.90 2.64 -8.31
N LEU A 440 -9.80 1.66 -8.20
CA LEU A 440 -11.19 1.78 -8.64
C LEU A 440 -12.10 1.89 -7.41
N TYR A 441 -12.77 3.02 -7.28
CA TYR A 441 -13.65 3.28 -6.13
C TYR A 441 -14.91 2.41 -6.19
N VAL A 442 -15.25 1.81 -5.04
CA VAL A 442 -16.47 1.03 -4.82
C VAL A 442 -17.47 1.90 -4.06
N PRO A 443 -18.58 2.33 -4.70
CA PRO A 443 -19.46 3.36 -4.14
C PRO A 443 -20.48 2.79 -3.13
N ILE A 444 -20.00 2.22 -2.01
CA ILE A 444 -20.85 1.59 -0.99
C ILE A 444 -21.97 2.51 -0.48
N PRO A 445 -21.72 3.79 -0.13
CA PRO A 445 -22.79 4.70 0.29
C PRO A 445 -23.92 4.86 -0.74
N THR A 446 -23.58 4.85 -2.02
CA THR A 446 -24.54 4.92 -3.13
C THR A 446 -25.36 3.64 -3.26
N LEU A 447 -24.73 2.47 -3.04
CA LEU A 447 -25.42 1.18 -3.02
C LEU A 447 -26.38 1.07 -1.82
N TRP A 448 -25.99 1.56 -0.64
CA TRP A 448 -26.87 1.63 0.53
C TRP A 448 -28.11 2.51 0.30
N MET A 449 -27.94 3.63 -0.40
CA MET A 449 -29.02 4.53 -0.82
C MET A 449 -29.92 3.93 -1.93
N GLY A 450 -29.54 2.76 -2.47
CA GLY A 450 -30.35 1.94 -3.37
C GLY A 450 -30.09 2.14 -4.85
N ASN A 451 -29.00 2.82 -5.23
CA ASN A 451 -28.63 2.98 -6.64
C ASN A 451 -27.65 1.88 -7.09
N ASN A 452 -28.19 0.72 -7.45
CA ASN A 452 -27.38 -0.43 -7.88
C ASN A 452 -26.75 -0.26 -9.29
N LYS A 453 -27.15 0.75 -10.08
CA LYS A 453 -26.51 1.01 -11.39
C LYS A 453 -25.02 1.31 -11.26
N ALA A 454 -24.63 1.88 -10.12
CA ALA A 454 -23.24 2.13 -9.77
C ALA A 454 -22.39 0.84 -9.77
N TYR A 455 -22.97 -0.29 -9.35
CA TYR A 455 -22.29 -1.59 -9.37
C TYR A 455 -22.11 -2.13 -10.79
N ASP A 456 -23.13 -2.04 -11.64
CA ASP A 456 -23.03 -2.47 -13.03
C ASP A 456 -21.97 -1.68 -13.81
N GLN A 457 -21.90 -0.38 -13.57
CA GLN A 457 -20.86 0.45 -14.17
C GLN A 457 -19.46 0.13 -13.61
N MET A 458 -19.34 -0.06 -12.29
CA MET A 458 -18.07 -0.46 -11.67
C MET A 458 -17.54 -1.78 -12.27
N LYS A 459 -18.41 -2.78 -12.49
CA LYS A 459 -18.04 -4.03 -13.17
C LYS A 459 -17.54 -3.79 -14.59
N ALA A 460 -18.27 -2.99 -15.37
CA ALA A 460 -17.88 -2.66 -16.75
C ALA A 460 -16.52 -1.94 -16.82
N ILE A 461 -16.26 -1.00 -15.91
CA ILE A 461 -14.97 -0.32 -15.80
C ILE A 461 -13.86 -1.30 -15.43
N GLY A 462 -14.08 -2.16 -14.44
CA GLY A 462 -13.11 -3.18 -14.04
C GLY A 462 -12.74 -4.10 -15.21
N TYR A 463 -13.73 -4.57 -15.97
CA TYR A 463 -13.51 -5.36 -17.18
C TYR A 463 -12.69 -4.60 -18.23
N LEU A 464 -13.01 -3.31 -18.47
CA LEU A 464 -12.25 -2.48 -19.41
C LEU A 464 -10.79 -2.26 -18.98
N LEU A 465 -10.53 -2.06 -17.68
CA LEU A 465 -9.17 -1.95 -17.17
C LEU A 465 -8.39 -3.26 -17.40
N THR A 466 -8.98 -4.39 -17.00
CA THR A 466 -8.36 -5.72 -17.15
C THR A 466 -8.03 -6.02 -18.62
N THR A 467 -8.98 -5.82 -19.53
CA THR A 467 -8.83 -6.12 -20.97
C THR A 467 -7.90 -5.16 -21.72
N HIS A 468 -7.59 -4.00 -21.13
CA HIS A 468 -6.62 -3.03 -21.64
C HIS A 468 -5.30 -3.03 -20.85
N GLN A 469 -4.99 -4.13 -20.16
CA GLN A 469 -3.72 -4.38 -19.48
C GLN A 469 -3.42 -3.39 -18.32
N TYR A 470 -4.45 -3.00 -17.57
CA TYR A 470 -4.29 -2.27 -16.31
C TYR A 470 -4.69 -3.13 -15.11
N ASP A 471 -3.71 -3.48 -14.28
CA ASP A 471 -3.97 -4.07 -12.97
C ASP A 471 -4.45 -2.98 -11.99
N PHE A 472 -5.44 -3.31 -11.17
CA PHE A 472 -6.10 -2.36 -10.26
C PHE A 472 -6.60 -3.03 -8.97
N ASP A 473 -6.76 -2.20 -7.94
CA ASP A 473 -7.44 -2.59 -6.70
C ASP A 473 -8.75 -1.81 -6.52
N PHE A 474 -9.73 -2.45 -5.91
CA PHE A 474 -10.93 -1.81 -5.40
C PHE A 474 -10.62 -1.01 -4.13
N VAL A 475 -11.17 0.20 -4.00
CA VAL A 475 -11.05 1.05 -2.80
C VAL A 475 -12.41 1.55 -2.34
N THR A 476 -12.71 1.45 -1.04
CA THR A 476 -13.95 1.92 -0.42
C THR A 476 -13.72 3.23 0.35
N ASP A 477 -14.79 3.86 0.84
CA ASP A 477 -14.70 4.99 1.77
C ASP A 477 -13.83 4.70 2.99
N ASP A 478 -14.06 3.54 3.63
CA ASP A 478 -13.32 3.09 4.81
C ASP A 478 -11.83 2.90 4.48
N ALA A 479 -11.50 2.29 3.32
CA ALA A 479 -10.12 2.14 2.91
C ALA A 479 -9.42 3.49 2.65
N LEU A 480 -10.13 4.45 2.04
CA LEU A 480 -9.59 5.79 1.83
C LEU A 480 -9.30 6.51 3.16
N ASP A 481 -10.12 6.32 4.20
CA ASP A 481 -9.89 6.91 5.52
C ASP A 481 -8.82 6.19 6.34
N GLU A 482 -8.83 4.84 6.34
CA GLU A 482 -8.08 4.04 7.32
C GLU A 482 -6.81 3.38 6.77
N ALA A 483 -6.73 3.17 5.45
CA ALA A 483 -5.71 2.33 4.82
C ALA A 483 -4.84 3.08 3.79
N ILE A 484 -5.26 4.26 3.34
CA ILE A 484 -4.61 5.01 2.28
C ILE A 484 -4.16 6.38 2.78
N THR A 485 -2.99 6.83 2.34
CA THR A 485 -2.46 8.17 2.59
C THR A 485 -2.04 8.83 1.28
N PRO A 486 -2.58 10.01 0.93
CA PRO A 486 -2.11 10.78 -0.21
C PRO A 486 -0.70 11.35 0.02
N VAL A 487 0.26 11.02 -0.83
CA VAL A 487 1.64 11.52 -0.75
C VAL A 487 2.13 11.87 -2.16
N ASN A 488 2.53 13.12 -2.39
CA ASN A 488 3.15 13.59 -3.64
C ASN A 488 2.42 13.13 -4.92
N GLY A 489 1.10 13.28 -4.95
CA GLY A 489 0.27 12.91 -6.10
C GLY A 489 0.06 11.40 -6.27
N LYS A 490 0.30 10.62 -5.22
CA LYS A 490 0.07 9.17 -5.14
C LYS A 490 -0.84 8.85 -3.96
N LEU A 491 -1.64 7.80 -4.07
CA LEU A 491 -2.31 7.17 -2.94
C LEU A 491 -1.45 5.98 -2.48
N ILE A 492 -0.91 6.03 -1.26
CA ILE A 492 -0.07 4.96 -0.72
C ILE A 492 -0.87 4.16 0.30
N ASN A 493 -0.99 2.85 0.11
CA ASN A 493 -1.70 1.97 1.06
C ASN A 493 -0.77 1.42 2.17
N LYS A 494 -1.30 0.64 3.13
CA LYS A 494 -0.50 0.12 4.27
C LYS A 494 0.62 -0.84 3.86
N SER A 495 0.56 -1.46 2.68
CA SER A 495 1.66 -2.29 2.15
C SER A 495 2.78 -1.47 1.51
N GLY A 496 2.58 -0.16 1.35
CA GLY A 496 3.48 0.73 0.61
C GLY A 496 3.32 0.63 -0.91
N GLN A 497 2.27 -0.03 -1.41
CA GLN A 497 1.86 0.03 -2.82
C GLN A 497 1.34 1.44 -3.13
N GLN A 498 1.55 1.88 -4.37
CA GLN A 498 1.27 3.25 -4.81
C GLN A 498 0.30 3.26 -5.99
N TYR A 499 -0.83 3.96 -5.83
CA TYR A 499 -1.75 4.25 -6.93
C TYR A 499 -1.51 5.66 -7.46
N HIS A 500 -1.41 5.78 -8.77
CA HIS A 500 -1.21 7.05 -9.48
C HIS A 500 -2.52 7.68 -9.96
N THR A 501 -3.57 6.85 -10.10
CA THR A 501 -4.89 7.29 -10.53
C THR A 501 -5.97 6.68 -9.65
N LEU A 502 -6.95 7.50 -9.26
CA LEU A 502 -8.22 7.06 -8.68
C LEU A 502 -9.33 7.22 -9.73
N ILE A 503 -10.03 6.13 -10.02
CA ILE A 503 -11.20 6.11 -10.88
C ILE A 503 -12.45 6.02 -10.00
N ILE A 504 -13.38 6.94 -10.21
CA ILE A 504 -14.65 7.05 -9.51
C ILE A 504 -15.75 6.73 -10.54
N PRO A 505 -16.44 5.58 -10.45
CA PRO A 505 -17.62 5.30 -11.26
C PRO A 505 -18.79 6.21 -10.84
N THR A 506 -19.98 6.02 -11.41
CA THR A 506 -21.23 6.65 -10.96
C THR A 506 -21.35 6.50 -9.45
N ALA A 507 -21.43 7.64 -8.77
CA ALA A 507 -21.64 7.73 -7.35
C ALA A 507 -22.57 8.91 -7.06
N ASP A 508 -23.59 8.70 -6.22
CA ASP A 508 -24.50 9.76 -5.79
C ASP A 508 -23.91 10.51 -4.59
N VAL A 509 -23.35 9.74 -3.66
CA VAL A 509 -22.86 10.21 -2.36
C VAL A 509 -21.53 9.52 -1.99
N ILE A 510 -20.67 10.28 -1.33
CA ILE A 510 -19.39 9.84 -0.75
C ILE A 510 -19.29 10.32 0.71
N THR A 511 -18.51 9.66 1.56
CA THR A 511 -18.29 10.17 2.92
C THR A 511 -17.35 11.39 2.92
N ALA A 512 -17.54 12.30 3.86
CA ALA A 512 -16.70 13.49 4.01
C ALA A 512 -15.22 13.14 4.27
N LYS A 513 -14.98 12.00 4.93
CA LYS A 513 -13.63 11.50 5.20
C LYS A 513 -12.93 11.02 3.93
N ALA A 514 -13.60 10.18 3.13
CA ALA A 514 -13.08 9.74 1.84
C ALA A 514 -12.88 10.93 0.90
N TRP A 515 -13.86 11.85 0.83
CA TRP A 515 -13.76 13.05 0.00
C TRP A 515 -12.58 13.95 0.35
N ARG A 516 -12.25 14.09 1.64
CA ARG A 516 -11.04 14.82 2.09
C ARG A 516 -9.77 14.22 1.48
N GLN A 517 -9.64 12.90 1.50
CA GLN A 517 -8.46 12.20 0.98
C GLN A 517 -8.36 12.33 -0.54
N ILE A 518 -9.48 12.22 -1.26
CA ILE A 518 -9.54 12.40 -2.72
C ILE A 518 -9.15 13.82 -3.12
N LYS A 519 -9.66 14.84 -2.40
CA LYS A 519 -9.27 16.24 -2.62
C LYS A 519 -7.78 16.46 -2.36
N GLU A 520 -7.25 15.91 -1.27
CA GLU A 520 -5.83 16.03 -0.93
C GLU A 520 -4.94 15.35 -1.97
N PHE A 521 -5.34 14.17 -2.46
CA PHE A 521 -4.68 13.47 -3.55
C PHE A 521 -4.64 14.30 -4.83
N ALA A 522 -5.78 14.80 -5.30
CA ALA A 522 -5.84 15.64 -6.49
C ALA A 522 -5.07 16.96 -6.33
N ALA A 523 -5.18 17.60 -5.16
CA ALA A 523 -4.46 18.84 -4.85
C ALA A 523 -2.94 18.65 -4.85
N ARG A 524 -2.45 17.43 -4.63
CA ARG A 524 -1.02 17.06 -4.69
C ARG A 524 -0.57 16.57 -6.07
N GLY A 525 -1.40 16.73 -7.10
CA GLY A 525 -1.11 16.31 -8.48
C GLY A 525 -1.54 14.89 -8.83
N GLY A 526 -2.28 14.22 -7.93
CA GLY A 526 -2.88 12.92 -8.19
C GLY A 526 -3.94 13.00 -9.29
N LYS A 527 -4.05 11.93 -10.08
CA LYS A 527 -4.99 11.88 -11.21
C LYS A 527 -6.33 11.30 -10.77
N VAL A 528 -7.41 12.04 -10.98
CA VAL A 528 -8.77 11.58 -10.68
C VAL A 528 -9.54 11.47 -11.98
N VAL A 529 -10.25 10.35 -12.17
CA VAL A 529 -11.16 10.14 -13.30
C VAL A 529 -12.56 9.94 -12.76
N TYR A 530 -13.50 10.76 -13.15
CA TYR A 530 -14.93 10.45 -13.04
C TYR A 530 -15.34 9.71 -14.31
N TRP A 531 -15.73 8.45 -14.19
CA TRP A 531 -16.13 7.61 -15.31
C TRP A 531 -17.60 7.19 -15.14
N GLY A 532 -18.49 8.13 -15.39
CA GLY A 532 -19.91 8.07 -15.04
C GLY A 532 -20.40 9.37 -14.40
N ASP A 533 -21.49 9.28 -13.65
CA ASP A 533 -22.08 10.41 -12.94
C ASP A 533 -21.19 10.83 -11.76
N ILE A 534 -20.96 12.13 -11.65
CA ILE A 534 -20.06 12.71 -10.64
C ILE A 534 -20.81 12.81 -9.30
N PRO A 535 -20.19 12.42 -8.17
CA PRO A 535 -20.79 12.62 -6.85
C PRO A 535 -20.99 14.11 -6.57
N THR A 536 -22.21 14.47 -6.19
CA THR A 536 -22.59 15.87 -5.91
C THR A 536 -22.82 16.13 -4.42
N GLN A 537 -22.84 15.08 -3.61
CA GLN A 537 -23.16 15.15 -2.19
C GLN A 537 -22.17 14.34 -1.35
N MET A 538 -21.95 14.77 -0.12
CA MET A 538 -21.20 14.02 0.89
C MET A 538 -21.94 13.86 2.21
N SER A 539 -21.79 12.71 2.86
CA SER A 539 -22.27 12.46 4.23
C SER A 539 -21.17 12.79 5.24
N THR A 540 -21.50 13.60 6.26
CA THR A 540 -20.57 13.97 7.33
C THR A 540 -20.76 13.10 8.56
N ARG A 541 -21.99 13.07 9.08
CA ARG A 541 -22.41 12.24 10.22
C ARG A 541 -23.43 11.18 9.83
N ASN A 542 -24.39 11.57 8.97
CA ASN A 542 -25.52 10.74 8.57
C ASN A 542 -25.91 11.02 7.10
N PHE A 543 -26.87 10.26 6.58
CA PHE A 543 -27.36 10.41 5.21
C PHE A 543 -28.63 11.27 5.08
N GLN A 544 -29.22 11.75 6.18
CA GLN A 544 -30.37 12.65 6.14
C GLN A 544 -29.95 14.10 5.81
N GLU A 545 -28.76 14.49 6.26
CA GLU A 545 -28.20 15.84 6.09
C GLU A 545 -26.94 15.78 5.23
N LEU A 546 -27.13 15.72 3.92
CA LEU A 546 -26.04 15.69 2.95
C LEU A 546 -25.54 17.09 2.63
N THR A 547 -24.23 17.24 2.55
CA THR A 547 -23.58 18.50 2.15
C THR A 547 -23.21 18.44 0.68
N ALA A 548 -23.50 19.50 -0.08
CA ALA A 548 -23.08 19.59 -1.48
C ALA A 548 -21.55 19.62 -1.59
N ILE A 549 -21.01 18.95 -2.61
CA ILE A 549 -19.59 18.98 -2.95
C ILE A 549 -19.38 19.51 -4.36
N GLN A 550 -18.27 20.21 -4.56
CA GLN A 550 -17.85 20.68 -5.88
C GLN A 550 -16.89 19.66 -6.51
N PRO A 551 -17.10 19.26 -7.77
CA PRO A 551 -16.19 18.36 -8.46
C PRO A 551 -14.75 18.87 -8.48
N ILE A 552 -13.81 17.95 -8.50
CA ILE A 552 -12.39 18.27 -8.64
C ILE A 552 -12.14 18.79 -10.05
N GLN A 553 -11.69 20.04 -10.17
CA GLN A 553 -11.53 20.72 -11.47
C GLN A 553 -10.46 20.08 -12.37
N THR A 554 -9.44 19.46 -11.78
CA THR A 554 -8.33 18.81 -12.52
C THR A 554 -8.65 17.36 -12.94
N ALA A 555 -9.81 16.84 -12.54
CA ALA A 555 -10.20 15.48 -12.85
C ALA A 555 -10.64 15.32 -14.31
N LEU A 556 -10.29 14.20 -14.93
CA LEU A 556 -10.86 13.79 -16.20
C LEU A 556 -12.31 13.36 -16.00
N GLN A 557 -13.21 13.81 -16.86
CA GLN A 557 -14.64 13.45 -16.81
C GLN A 557 -15.01 12.69 -18.09
N LEU A 558 -15.52 11.48 -17.94
CA LEU A 558 -15.98 10.60 -19.01
C LEU A 558 -17.41 10.19 -18.69
N LYS A 559 -18.35 10.52 -19.57
CA LYS A 559 -19.77 10.23 -19.36
C LYS A 559 -20.12 8.77 -19.67
N ASP A 560 -19.59 8.25 -20.77
CA ASP A 560 -19.88 6.90 -21.24
C ASP A 560 -18.79 5.92 -20.79
N THR A 561 -19.20 4.70 -20.42
CA THR A 561 -18.29 3.63 -20.01
C THR A 561 -17.63 2.95 -21.22
N VAL A 562 -16.84 3.72 -21.96
CA VAL A 562 -16.15 3.29 -23.18
C VAL A 562 -14.67 3.64 -23.06
N TRP A 563 -13.80 2.72 -23.47
CA TRP A 563 -12.36 2.97 -23.51
C TRP A 563 -12.02 4.05 -24.57
N THR A 564 -11.24 5.05 -24.20
CA THR A 564 -10.84 6.15 -25.10
C THR A 564 -9.33 6.41 -25.05
N ASP A 565 -8.78 7.00 -26.13
CA ASP A 565 -7.38 7.44 -26.14
C ASP A 565 -7.11 8.55 -25.11
N GLN A 566 -8.10 9.40 -24.84
CA GLN A 566 -8.00 10.41 -23.79
C GLN A 566 -7.78 9.75 -22.42
N LEU A 567 -8.55 8.71 -22.09
CA LEU A 567 -8.34 7.93 -20.87
C LEU A 567 -6.96 7.27 -20.87
N ARG A 568 -6.60 6.57 -21.96
CA ARG A 568 -5.29 5.89 -22.08
C ARG A 568 -4.13 6.84 -21.81
N ASN A 569 -4.18 8.05 -22.35
CA ASN A 569 -3.15 9.08 -22.16
C ASN A 569 -3.17 9.71 -20.76
N TYR A 570 -4.33 9.66 -20.09
CA TYR A 570 -4.47 10.16 -18.72
C TYR A 570 -3.99 9.14 -17.67
N LEU A 571 -4.16 7.83 -17.91
CA LEU A 571 -3.69 6.78 -16.99
C LEU A 571 -2.15 6.73 -16.86
N PRO A 572 -1.59 6.14 -15.79
CA PRO A 572 -0.16 5.85 -15.72
C PRO A 572 0.27 4.89 -16.83
N ALA A 573 1.56 4.81 -17.13
CA ALA A 573 2.05 3.78 -18.05
C ALA A 573 1.80 2.39 -17.44
N ALA A 574 1.01 1.55 -18.13
CA ALA A 574 0.78 0.17 -17.69
C ALA A 574 2.09 -0.61 -17.56
N GLN A 575 2.08 -1.58 -16.66
CA GLN A 575 3.29 -2.30 -16.26
C GLN A 575 3.69 -3.38 -17.26
N LEU A 576 2.69 -3.90 -17.95
CA LEU A 576 2.81 -4.81 -19.07
C LEU A 576 1.79 -4.38 -20.12
N GLN A 577 2.19 -4.30 -21.38
CA GLN A 577 1.30 -4.05 -22.51
C GLN A 577 1.63 -4.99 -23.66
N ILE A 578 0.62 -5.31 -24.48
CA ILE A 578 0.81 -6.04 -25.72
C ILE A 578 1.11 -5.04 -26.82
N ILE A 579 2.14 -5.32 -27.61
CA ILE A 579 2.48 -4.55 -28.81
C ILE A 579 1.89 -5.26 -30.02
N GLY A 580 0.99 -4.59 -30.74
CA GLY A 580 0.33 -5.13 -31.93
C GLY A 580 -1.18 -4.97 -31.86
N GLU A 581 -1.89 -5.94 -32.42
CA GLU A 581 -3.36 -5.97 -32.38
C GLU A 581 -3.86 -6.06 -30.93
N ALA A 582 -4.98 -5.38 -30.66
CA ALA A 582 -5.60 -5.42 -29.35
C ALA A 582 -5.99 -6.86 -29.01
N ASN A 583 -5.60 -7.32 -27.82
CA ASN A 583 -5.94 -8.64 -27.32
C ASN A 583 -6.44 -8.53 -25.88
N ASP A 584 -7.76 -8.51 -25.77
CA ASP A 584 -8.55 -8.46 -24.54
C ASP A 584 -8.49 -9.78 -23.72
N SER A 585 -7.98 -10.86 -24.29
CA SER A 585 -7.89 -12.15 -23.58
C SER A 585 -6.66 -12.30 -22.72
N ILE A 586 -5.67 -11.42 -22.88
CA ILE A 586 -4.43 -11.47 -22.11
C ILE A 586 -4.54 -10.52 -20.93
N VAL A 587 -4.53 -11.11 -19.74
CA VAL A 587 -4.65 -10.41 -18.46
C VAL A 587 -3.43 -10.71 -17.60
N TYR A 588 -3.10 -9.80 -16.68
CA TYR A 588 -2.02 -10.03 -15.74
C TYR A 588 -2.30 -9.41 -14.38
N THR A 589 -1.58 -9.91 -13.38
CA THR A 589 -1.29 -9.17 -12.15
C THR A 589 0.22 -9.10 -11.95
N SER A 590 0.70 -8.13 -11.17
CA SER A 590 2.14 -7.98 -10.91
C SER A 590 2.48 -7.72 -9.44
N ARG A 591 3.69 -8.13 -9.06
CA ARG A 591 4.26 -7.93 -7.73
C ARG A 591 5.65 -7.31 -7.82
N LYS A 592 5.99 -6.47 -6.83
CA LYS A 592 7.33 -5.91 -6.65
C LYS A 592 7.99 -6.57 -5.43
N VAL A 593 9.10 -7.27 -5.66
CA VAL A 593 9.87 -8.00 -4.63
C VAL A 593 11.24 -7.35 -4.51
N GLY A 594 11.38 -6.44 -3.55
CA GLY A 594 12.55 -5.56 -3.51
C GLY A 594 12.64 -4.76 -4.81
N LYS A 595 13.72 -4.97 -5.57
CA LYS A 595 13.97 -4.33 -6.88
C LYS A 595 13.55 -5.19 -8.08
N ASN A 596 13.03 -6.39 -7.83
CA ASN A 596 12.62 -7.33 -8.86
C ASN A 596 11.11 -7.21 -9.10
N HIS A 597 10.68 -7.57 -10.30
CA HIS A 597 9.27 -7.60 -10.68
C HIS A 597 8.85 -9.02 -11.04
N ILE A 598 7.63 -9.39 -10.66
CA ILE A 598 7.00 -10.66 -11.04
C ILE A 598 5.68 -10.33 -11.74
N PHE A 599 5.45 -10.92 -12.91
CA PHE A 599 4.18 -10.85 -13.63
C PHE A 599 3.60 -12.24 -13.76
N PHE A 600 2.33 -12.41 -13.40
CA PHE A 600 1.55 -13.59 -13.77
C PHE A 600 0.66 -13.21 -14.94
N VAL A 601 0.92 -13.80 -16.12
CA VAL A 601 0.20 -13.52 -17.36
C VAL A 601 -0.66 -14.72 -17.71
N MET A 602 -1.95 -14.49 -17.99
CA MET A 602 -2.90 -15.54 -18.37
C MET A 602 -3.48 -15.25 -19.75
N ASN A 603 -3.62 -16.31 -20.56
CA ASN A 603 -4.42 -16.31 -21.77
C ASN A 603 -5.81 -16.88 -21.49
N GLN A 604 -6.85 -16.03 -21.56
CA GLN A 604 -8.22 -16.44 -21.28
C GLN A 604 -8.91 -17.17 -22.44
N ARG A 605 -8.33 -17.14 -23.65
CA ARG A 605 -8.88 -17.81 -24.83
C ARG A 605 -8.29 -19.20 -25.00
N GLN A 606 -9.07 -20.08 -25.60
CA GLN A 606 -8.63 -21.44 -25.93
C GLN A 606 -7.89 -21.47 -27.27
N LYS A 607 -6.91 -20.59 -27.43
CA LYS A 607 -6.10 -20.46 -28.64
C LYS A 607 -4.68 -20.10 -28.24
N ASP A 608 -3.71 -20.79 -28.82
CA ASP A 608 -2.30 -20.48 -28.63
C ASP A 608 -1.98 -19.12 -29.25
N GLU A 609 -1.21 -18.32 -28.53
CA GLU A 609 -0.80 -16.97 -28.94
C GLU A 609 0.73 -16.85 -28.84
N ASN A 610 1.31 -16.00 -29.69
CA ASN A 610 2.71 -15.60 -29.58
C ASN A 610 2.78 -14.07 -29.52
N LEU A 611 2.98 -13.55 -28.32
CA LEU A 611 2.77 -12.14 -28.00
C LEU A 611 4.09 -11.39 -27.95
N MET A 612 4.11 -10.17 -28.49
CA MET A 612 5.15 -9.20 -28.17
C MET A 612 4.70 -8.37 -26.96
N LEU A 613 5.33 -8.58 -25.81
CA LEU A 613 5.01 -7.86 -24.58
C LEU A 613 6.03 -6.76 -24.34
N GLU A 614 5.55 -5.57 -23.96
CA GLU A 614 6.36 -4.46 -23.47
C GLU A 614 6.19 -4.33 -21.95
N LEU A 615 7.31 -4.44 -21.21
CA LEU A 615 7.39 -4.39 -19.76
C LEU A 615 7.92 -3.03 -19.32
N ASN A 616 7.22 -2.37 -18.39
CA ASN A 616 7.61 -1.07 -17.85
C ASN A 616 8.59 -1.20 -16.67
N CYS A 617 9.64 -1.99 -16.85
CA CYS A 617 10.74 -2.21 -15.92
C CYS A 617 12.00 -2.64 -16.69
N MET A 618 13.15 -2.68 -16.02
CA MET A 618 14.45 -3.02 -16.62
C MET A 618 15.12 -4.14 -15.81
N GLY A 619 15.70 -5.12 -16.49
CA GLY A 619 16.45 -6.20 -15.85
C GLY A 619 16.64 -7.44 -16.72
N ASP A 620 17.22 -8.48 -16.13
CA ASP A 620 17.30 -9.81 -16.75
C ASP A 620 15.93 -10.49 -16.65
N VAL A 621 15.42 -11.00 -17.77
CA VAL A 621 14.09 -11.61 -17.84
C VAL A 621 14.21 -13.13 -17.78
N GLU A 622 13.44 -13.75 -16.90
CA GLU A 622 13.32 -15.20 -16.79
C GLU A 622 11.85 -15.63 -16.83
N LEU A 623 11.58 -16.74 -17.50
CA LEU A 623 10.32 -17.46 -17.40
C LEU A 623 10.43 -18.51 -16.29
N TRP A 624 9.55 -18.44 -15.31
CA TRP A 624 9.44 -19.40 -14.22
C TRP A 624 8.22 -20.29 -14.49
N ASP A 625 8.46 -21.51 -14.98
CA ASP A 625 7.40 -22.43 -15.36
C ASP A 625 6.85 -23.14 -14.12
N ALA A 626 5.67 -22.73 -13.66
CA ALA A 626 5.02 -23.33 -12.49
C ALA A 626 4.60 -24.80 -12.72
N ILE A 627 4.44 -25.25 -13.96
CA ILE A 627 4.10 -26.65 -14.28
C ILE A 627 5.30 -27.53 -13.99
N THR A 628 6.46 -27.18 -14.54
CA THR A 628 7.67 -28.00 -14.48
C THR A 628 8.61 -27.66 -13.32
N GLY A 629 8.46 -26.47 -12.71
CA GLY A 629 9.39 -25.92 -11.72
C GLY A 629 10.71 -25.42 -12.31
N LYS A 630 10.83 -25.35 -13.64
CA LYS A 630 12.06 -24.90 -14.31
C LYS A 630 12.06 -23.39 -14.56
N THR A 631 13.25 -22.81 -14.60
CA THR A 631 13.45 -21.40 -14.97
C THR A 631 14.27 -21.32 -16.26
N THR A 632 13.88 -20.43 -17.17
CA THR A 632 14.58 -20.22 -18.44
C THR A 632 14.79 -18.73 -18.68
N ALA A 633 16.00 -18.32 -19.01
CA ALA A 633 16.27 -16.94 -19.41
C ALA A 633 15.57 -16.61 -20.74
N LEU A 634 15.00 -15.42 -20.85
CA LEU A 634 14.38 -14.91 -22.07
C LEU A 634 15.16 -13.71 -22.59
N SER A 635 15.37 -13.67 -23.90
CA SER A 635 15.91 -12.49 -24.57
C SER A 635 14.91 -11.34 -24.50
N ALA A 636 15.41 -10.16 -24.14
CA ALA A 636 14.65 -8.92 -24.12
C ALA A 636 15.37 -7.85 -24.93
N THR A 637 14.61 -6.99 -25.61
CA THR A 637 15.13 -5.84 -26.34
C THR A 637 14.68 -4.56 -25.64
N VAL A 638 15.61 -3.67 -25.34
CA VAL A 638 15.30 -2.38 -24.71
C VAL A 638 14.80 -1.39 -25.77
N VAL A 639 13.66 -0.74 -25.50
CA VAL A 639 13.08 0.29 -26.35
C VAL A 639 12.70 1.48 -25.47
N GLY A 640 13.52 2.53 -25.51
CA GLY A 640 13.43 3.62 -24.53
C GLY A 640 13.63 3.09 -23.11
N ASN A 641 12.77 3.49 -22.17
CA ASN A 641 12.85 3.07 -20.76
C ASN A 641 12.06 1.79 -20.43
N LYS A 642 11.85 0.92 -21.43
CA LYS A 642 11.03 -0.30 -21.32
C LYS A 642 11.71 -1.46 -22.04
N MET A 643 11.28 -2.69 -21.74
CA MET A 643 11.80 -3.91 -22.38
C MET A 643 10.71 -4.60 -23.19
N ARG A 644 11.07 -5.17 -24.33
CA ARG A 644 10.19 -6.00 -25.15
C ARG A 644 10.65 -7.45 -25.14
N ILE A 645 9.70 -8.36 -24.96
CA ILE A 645 9.93 -9.81 -25.00
C ILE A 645 8.92 -10.48 -25.94
N ASN A 646 9.33 -11.61 -26.51
CA ASN A 646 8.41 -12.50 -27.23
C ASN A 646 7.95 -13.62 -26.27
N LEU A 647 6.65 -13.76 -26.08
CA LEU A 647 6.05 -14.74 -25.17
C LEU A 647 5.07 -15.66 -25.91
N PRO A 648 5.46 -16.91 -26.22
CA PRO A 648 4.49 -17.93 -26.59
C PRO A 648 3.68 -18.34 -25.36
N ILE A 649 2.36 -18.35 -25.49
CA ILE A 649 1.42 -18.74 -24.43
C ILE A 649 0.30 -19.60 -25.00
N GLU A 650 0.08 -20.74 -24.38
CA GLU A 650 -0.90 -21.73 -24.84
C GLU A 650 -2.33 -21.22 -24.58
N GLY A 651 -3.31 -21.78 -25.29
CA GLY A 651 -4.72 -21.55 -25.02
C GLY A 651 -5.12 -22.02 -23.62
N TRP A 652 -5.69 -21.13 -22.82
CA TRP A 652 -5.88 -21.30 -21.36
C TRP A 652 -4.56 -21.52 -20.58
N GLY A 653 -3.44 -21.09 -21.18
CA GLY A 653 -2.12 -21.12 -20.58
C GLY A 653 -1.87 -19.91 -19.68
N SER A 654 -0.83 -20.03 -18.87
CA SER A 654 -0.33 -18.98 -17.99
C SER A 654 1.19 -19.02 -17.90
N LYS A 655 1.82 -17.88 -17.66
CA LYS A 655 3.28 -17.72 -17.60
C LYS A 655 3.65 -16.80 -16.43
N ILE A 656 4.71 -17.15 -15.69
CA ILE A 656 5.28 -16.28 -14.65
C ILE A 656 6.58 -15.69 -15.20
N ILE A 657 6.59 -14.37 -15.40
CA ILE A 657 7.77 -13.65 -15.86
C ILE A 657 8.40 -12.98 -14.63
N VAL A 658 9.67 -13.27 -14.39
CA VAL A 658 10.47 -12.62 -13.35
C VAL A 658 11.49 -11.70 -14.03
N VAL A 659 11.46 -10.42 -13.67
CA VAL A 659 12.45 -9.44 -14.10
C VAL A 659 13.36 -9.13 -12.92
N LYS A 660 14.59 -9.62 -12.99
CA LYS A 660 15.61 -9.45 -11.94
C LYS A 660 16.44 -8.20 -12.22
N ARG A 661 16.74 -7.40 -11.19
CA ARG A 661 17.65 -6.27 -11.34
C ARG A 661 19.02 -6.78 -11.82
N ARG A 662 19.41 -6.35 -13.02
CA ARG A 662 20.68 -6.73 -13.62
C ARG A 662 21.86 -6.23 -12.78
N SER A 663 22.81 -7.12 -12.49
CA SER A 663 23.98 -6.83 -11.65
C SER A 663 25.30 -6.81 -12.43
N GLN A 664 25.25 -7.03 -13.76
CA GLN A 664 26.41 -7.00 -14.64
C GLN A 664 27.18 -5.68 -14.51
N GLU A 665 28.50 -5.78 -14.32
CA GLU A 665 29.39 -4.63 -14.23
C GLU A 665 29.92 -4.20 -15.60
N TYR A 666 29.89 -2.88 -15.85
CA TYR A 666 30.38 -2.20 -17.04
C TYR A 666 31.58 -1.34 -16.63
N ASN A 667 32.79 -1.91 -16.75
CA ASN A 667 34.01 -1.24 -16.35
C ASN A 667 34.37 -0.11 -17.32
N LEU A 668 34.41 1.13 -16.82
CA LEU A 668 34.63 2.34 -17.62
C LEU A 668 35.91 2.28 -18.48
N LYS A 669 36.95 1.53 -18.09
CA LYS A 669 38.18 1.38 -18.89
C LYS A 669 37.97 0.72 -20.26
N LYS A 670 36.83 0.04 -20.47
CA LYS A 670 36.48 -0.61 -21.73
C LYS A 670 35.70 0.31 -22.69
N TYR A 671 35.41 1.54 -22.28
CA TYR A 671 34.58 2.49 -23.04
C TYR A 671 35.34 3.80 -23.22
N ALA A 672 35.10 4.51 -24.33
CA ALA A 672 35.78 5.78 -24.57
C ALA A 672 35.22 6.91 -23.68
N THR A 673 33.94 6.84 -23.32
CA THR A 673 33.29 7.78 -22.39
C THR A 673 32.41 7.05 -21.38
N ILE A 674 32.12 7.72 -20.27
CA ILE A 674 31.18 7.20 -19.26
C ILE A 674 29.75 7.13 -19.77
N GLN A 675 29.32 8.08 -20.63
CA GLN A 675 27.99 8.04 -21.22
C GLN A 675 27.83 6.79 -22.10
N GLN A 676 28.84 6.42 -22.91
CA GLN A 676 28.82 5.17 -23.68
C GLN A 676 28.69 3.92 -22.80
N ALA A 677 29.34 3.89 -21.64
CA ALA A 677 29.20 2.77 -20.70
C ALA A 677 27.78 2.69 -20.12
N ILE A 678 27.18 3.85 -19.80
CA ILE A 678 25.79 3.96 -19.31
C ILE A 678 24.80 3.53 -20.41
N ASP A 679 24.97 4.03 -21.63
CA ASP A 679 24.10 3.72 -22.77
C ASP A 679 24.15 2.22 -23.11
N GLN A 680 25.34 1.62 -23.06
CA GLN A 680 25.49 0.18 -23.25
C GLN A 680 24.80 -0.61 -22.13
N ALA A 681 25.05 -0.25 -20.86
CA ALA A 681 24.40 -0.91 -19.74
C ALA A 681 22.87 -0.84 -19.85
N HIS A 682 22.33 0.33 -20.21
CA HIS A 682 20.91 0.51 -20.44
C HIS A 682 20.37 -0.35 -21.58
N THR A 683 21.06 -0.39 -22.72
CA THR A 683 20.69 -1.22 -23.89
C THR A 683 20.66 -2.71 -23.54
N ASP A 684 21.49 -3.15 -22.61
CA ASP A 684 21.56 -4.53 -22.15
C ASP A 684 20.51 -4.88 -21.06
N GLY A 685 19.61 -3.94 -20.72
CA GLY A 685 18.57 -4.12 -19.70
C GLY A 685 18.93 -3.56 -18.32
N GLY A 686 20.01 -2.79 -18.19
CA GLY A 686 20.50 -2.18 -16.95
C GLY A 686 21.86 -2.74 -16.50
N GLY A 687 22.26 -2.44 -15.26
CA GLY A 687 23.51 -2.93 -14.69
C GLY A 687 24.22 -1.91 -13.83
N VAL A 688 25.52 -2.13 -13.59
CA VAL A 688 26.35 -1.26 -12.77
C VAL A 688 27.51 -0.71 -13.59
N VAL A 689 27.52 0.59 -13.86
CA VAL A 689 28.69 1.25 -14.45
C VAL A 689 29.72 1.47 -13.35
N VAL A 690 30.92 0.90 -13.53
CA VAL A 690 32.00 0.95 -12.56
C VAL A 690 33.06 1.92 -13.03
N VAL A 691 33.30 2.96 -12.22
CA VAL A 691 34.44 3.88 -12.36
C VAL A 691 35.58 3.34 -11.48
N PRO A 692 36.58 2.66 -12.05
CA PRO A 692 37.64 2.06 -11.25
C PRO A 692 38.65 3.11 -10.79
N LYS A 693 39.66 2.70 -10.03
CA LYS A 693 40.78 3.58 -9.65
C LYS A 693 41.40 4.28 -10.87
N GLY A 694 41.48 5.61 -10.82
CA GLY A 694 41.99 6.45 -11.91
C GLY A 694 41.39 7.86 -11.90
N LYS A 695 41.82 8.71 -12.84
CA LYS A 695 41.24 10.05 -13.07
C LYS A 695 40.45 10.04 -14.37
N TYR A 696 39.19 10.47 -14.30
CA TYR A 696 38.25 10.48 -15.40
C TYR A 696 37.62 11.86 -15.51
N GLN A 697 37.32 12.32 -16.73
CA GLN A 697 36.68 13.60 -16.96
C GLN A 697 35.45 13.42 -17.84
N SER A 698 34.40 14.22 -17.58
CA SER A 698 33.21 14.23 -18.44
C SER A 698 32.48 15.58 -18.38
N GLY A 699 31.67 15.85 -19.40
CA GLY A 699 30.60 16.85 -19.34
C GLY A 699 29.40 16.33 -18.56
N ALA A 700 28.20 16.84 -18.82
CA ALA A 700 26.99 16.29 -18.23
C ALA A 700 26.79 14.81 -18.62
N ILE A 701 26.47 13.98 -17.63
CA ILE A 701 26.10 12.57 -17.81
C ILE A 701 24.65 12.35 -17.37
N PHE A 702 23.98 11.42 -18.04
CA PHE A 702 22.59 11.06 -17.80
C PHE A 702 22.51 9.58 -17.45
N LEU A 703 22.26 9.30 -16.17
CA LEU A 703 22.09 7.93 -15.68
C LEU A 703 20.69 7.45 -16.03
N THR A 704 20.61 6.52 -16.95
CA THR A 704 19.37 6.00 -17.51
C THR A 704 18.75 4.93 -16.61
N ARG A 705 17.45 4.67 -16.83
CA ARG A 705 16.68 3.70 -16.05
C ARG A 705 17.34 2.32 -16.05
N GLY A 706 17.43 1.69 -14.88
CA GLY A 706 18.04 0.37 -14.74
C GLY A 706 19.54 0.37 -14.46
N VAL A 707 20.21 1.52 -14.60
CA VAL A 707 21.66 1.64 -14.44
C VAL A 707 22.01 2.26 -13.08
N ASP A 708 22.94 1.63 -12.37
CA ASP A 708 23.58 2.14 -11.16
C ASP A 708 25.00 2.63 -11.47
N LEU A 709 25.54 3.54 -10.65
CA LEU A 709 26.90 4.05 -10.76
C LEU A 709 27.72 3.69 -9.51
N LYS A 710 28.84 2.99 -9.70
CA LYS A 710 29.78 2.60 -8.65
C LYS A 710 31.12 3.30 -8.84
N LEU A 711 31.59 4.05 -7.84
CA LEU A 711 32.92 4.65 -7.81
C LEU A 711 33.83 3.86 -6.87
N GLU A 712 34.86 3.20 -7.41
CA GLU A 712 35.79 2.43 -6.59
C GLU A 712 36.76 3.33 -5.80
N LYS A 713 37.41 2.74 -4.80
CA LYS A 713 38.42 3.42 -4.00
C LYS A 713 39.54 3.97 -4.90
N GLY A 714 39.77 5.27 -4.83
CA GLY A 714 40.77 5.97 -5.64
C GLY A 714 40.32 6.32 -7.06
N ALA A 715 39.05 6.11 -7.40
CA ALA A 715 38.42 6.72 -8.57
C ALA A 715 38.22 8.22 -8.33
N VAL A 716 38.52 9.04 -9.34
CA VAL A 716 38.27 10.48 -9.34
C VAL A 716 37.54 10.84 -10.64
N LEU A 717 36.26 11.16 -10.55
CA LEU A 717 35.43 11.62 -11.66
C LEU A 717 35.31 13.15 -11.59
N THR A 718 35.88 13.85 -12.57
CA THR A 718 36.00 15.31 -12.58
C THR A 718 35.10 15.93 -13.64
N SER A 719 34.35 16.97 -13.30
CA SER A 719 33.53 17.71 -14.26
C SER A 719 34.41 18.57 -15.17
N ILE A 720 34.17 18.57 -16.48
CA ILE A 720 34.81 19.51 -17.41
C ILE A 720 34.17 20.88 -17.26
N VAL A 721 34.98 21.93 -17.22
CA VAL A 721 34.56 23.32 -17.04
C VAL A 721 34.38 23.97 -18.42
N ASP A 722 33.33 23.54 -19.11
CA ASP A 722 32.94 24.04 -20.43
C ASP A 722 31.40 24.06 -20.51
N THR A 723 30.82 25.25 -20.71
CA THR A 723 29.36 25.41 -20.73
C THR A 723 28.67 24.70 -21.88
N THR A 724 29.37 24.36 -22.96
CA THR A 724 28.81 23.68 -24.14
C THR A 724 28.54 22.20 -23.90
N LEU A 725 29.19 21.61 -22.89
CA LEU A 725 29.05 20.20 -22.50
C LEU A 725 27.90 19.95 -21.50
N TYR A 726 27.10 20.98 -21.19
CA TYR A 726 25.96 20.90 -20.27
C TYR A 726 24.72 21.43 -20.98
N PRO A 727 23.86 20.54 -21.51
CA PRO A 727 22.69 20.97 -22.26
C PRO A 727 21.73 21.78 -21.37
N ILE A 728 20.98 22.68 -22.02
CA ILE A 728 19.92 23.44 -21.35
C ILE A 728 18.65 22.58 -21.31
N ILE A 729 18.22 22.24 -20.10
CA ILE A 729 17.05 21.38 -19.86
C ILE A 729 16.03 22.09 -18.98
N GLU A 730 14.77 21.66 -19.05
CA GLU A 730 13.78 22.04 -18.04
C GLU A 730 14.14 21.33 -16.72
N THR A 731 14.48 22.11 -15.70
CA THR A 731 14.84 21.57 -14.39
C THR A 731 14.43 22.56 -13.29
N ARG A 732 14.29 22.04 -12.08
CA ARG A 732 14.04 22.86 -10.91
C ARG A 732 15.31 23.62 -10.53
N TRP A 733 15.21 24.95 -10.53
CA TRP A 733 16.26 25.89 -10.19
C TRP A 733 15.73 26.89 -9.17
N GLU A 734 16.32 26.92 -7.98
CA GLU A 734 15.90 27.80 -6.87
C GLU A 734 14.38 27.75 -6.62
N GLY A 735 13.81 26.53 -6.64
CA GLY A 735 12.40 26.27 -6.37
C GLY A 735 11.42 26.57 -7.51
N ARG A 736 11.89 26.91 -8.72
CA ARG A 736 11.04 27.06 -9.93
C ARG A 736 11.44 26.12 -11.05
N MET A 737 10.46 25.62 -11.79
CA MET A 737 10.72 25.00 -13.10
C MET A 737 11.13 26.08 -14.11
N LYS A 738 12.31 25.92 -14.72
CA LYS A 738 12.77 26.76 -15.83
C LYS A 738 13.87 26.05 -16.63
N LYS A 739 14.21 26.62 -17.78
CA LYS A 739 15.43 26.27 -18.53
C LYS A 739 16.69 26.63 -17.74
N ALA A 740 17.53 25.64 -17.44
CA ALA A 740 18.84 25.82 -16.83
C ALA A 740 19.83 24.76 -17.33
N ARG A 741 21.13 24.95 -17.06
CA ARG A 741 22.14 23.91 -17.37
C ARG A 741 21.85 22.62 -16.60
N ALA A 742 21.96 21.49 -17.28
CA ALA A 742 21.91 20.16 -16.65
C ALA A 742 22.94 20.04 -15.52
N ALA A 743 22.68 19.14 -14.57
CA ALA A 743 23.68 18.77 -13.58
C ALA A 743 24.88 18.07 -14.24
N PHE A 744 25.99 17.92 -13.50
CA PHE A 744 27.06 17.05 -13.93
C PHE A 744 26.57 15.60 -14.01
N ILE A 745 25.81 15.12 -13.01
CA ILE A 745 25.16 13.81 -13.02
C ILE A 745 23.64 14.00 -12.89
N ASN A 746 22.89 13.57 -13.91
CA ASN A 746 21.43 13.69 -13.95
C ASN A 746 20.83 12.29 -13.81
N VAL A 747 19.90 12.13 -12.88
CA VAL A 747 19.16 10.89 -12.66
C VAL A 747 17.67 11.24 -12.62
N ASP A 748 16.95 10.87 -13.68
CA ASP A 748 15.54 11.17 -13.86
C ASP A 748 14.75 9.86 -14.03
N ASP A 749 13.60 9.74 -13.35
CA ASP A 749 12.65 8.63 -13.51
C ASP A 749 13.27 7.23 -13.34
N ASN A 750 14.18 7.10 -12.36
CA ASN A 750 14.94 5.88 -12.09
C ASN A 750 14.68 5.40 -10.66
N GLU A 751 13.59 4.67 -10.47
CA GLU A 751 13.27 4.01 -9.21
C GLU A 751 14.39 3.05 -8.76
N ASP A 752 14.61 2.99 -7.45
CA ASP A 752 15.58 2.11 -6.79
C ASP A 752 17.04 2.27 -7.28
N CYS A 753 17.36 3.38 -7.94
CA CYS A 753 18.69 3.68 -8.48
C CYS A 753 19.74 3.86 -7.38
N ARG A 754 21.00 3.53 -7.70
CA ARG A 754 22.11 3.70 -6.76
C ARG A 754 23.28 4.45 -7.38
N VAL A 755 23.84 5.37 -6.59
CA VAL A 755 25.17 5.94 -6.81
C VAL A 755 25.99 5.68 -5.55
N TYR A 756 27.07 4.91 -5.65
CA TYR A 756 27.75 4.43 -4.45
C TYR A 756 29.24 4.16 -4.59
N GLY A 757 29.93 4.10 -3.45
CA GLY A 757 31.32 3.68 -3.33
C GLY A 757 32.31 4.80 -3.00
N PRO A 758 33.51 4.46 -2.50
CA PRO A 758 34.44 5.39 -1.84
C PRO A 758 35.27 6.27 -2.80
N GLY A 759 34.81 6.46 -4.03
CA GLY A 759 35.46 7.34 -5.00
C GLY A 759 35.11 8.82 -4.78
N LEU A 760 35.80 9.69 -5.52
CA LEU A 760 35.65 11.14 -5.47
C LEU A 760 34.97 11.68 -6.75
N ILE A 761 33.98 12.53 -6.57
CA ILE A 761 33.39 13.38 -7.61
C ILE A 761 33.88 14.81 -7.39
N ASP A 762 34.65 15.36 -8.33
CA ASP A 762 35.18 16.73 -8.26
C ASP A 762 34.50 17.61 -9.31
N ALA A 763 33.66 18.53 -8.86
CA ALA A 763 32.87 19.39 -9.74
C ALA A 763 33.56 20.71 -10.12
N GLN A 764 34.85 20.88 -9.77
CA GLN A 764 35.68 22.02 -10.22
C GLN A 764 35.06 23.41 -9.95
N GLY A 765 34.30 23.56 -8.87
CA GLY A 765 33.50 24.76 -8.57
C GLY A 765 34.30 26.06 -8.49
N LEU A 766 35.57 26.01 -8.06
CA LEU A 766 36.49 27.15 -8.05
C LEU A 766 36.82 27.67 -9.46
N LYS A 767 36.84 26.78 -10.46
CA LYS A 767 37.00 27.17 -11.87
C LYS A 767 35.68 27.67 -12.43
N TRP A 768 34.57 27.00 -12.14
CA TRP A 768 33.22 27.43 -12.56
C TRP A 768 32.86 28.83 -12.06
N LYS A 769 33.27 29.20 -10.84
CA LYS A 769 33.10 30.55 -10.28
C LYS A 769 33.69 31.65 -11.18
N LYS A 770 34.73 31.36 -11.97
CA LYS A 770 35.43 32.33 -12.84
C LYS A 770 34.70 32.60 -14.17
N ILE A 771 33.77 31.74 -14.59
CA ILE A 771 33.02 31.89 -15.84
C ILE A 771 31.91 32.97 -15.73
N GLY A 772 31.57 33.39 -14.51
CA GLY A 772 30.50 34.37 -14.27
C GLY A 772 29.10 33.74 -14.29
N TRP A 773 28.12 34.48 -13.78
CA TRP A 773 26.72 34.05 -13.76
C TRP A 773 26.08 34.30 -15.13
N SER A 774 25.43 33.29 -15.70
CA SER A 774 24.58 33.44 -16.89
C SER A 774 23.13 33.16 -16.54
N VAL A 775 22.20 33.50 -17.45
CA VAL A 775 20.75 33.26 -17.27
C VAL A 775 20.39 31.79 -17.02
N TYR A 776 21.26 30.85 -17.42
CA TYR A 776 21.09 29.40 -17.26
C TYR A 776 21.79 28.81 -16.03
N GLY A 777 22.49 29.63 -15.23
CA GLY A 777 23.15 29.21 -13.99
C GLY A 777 24.35 28.27 -14.16
N ARG A 778 25.05 27.92 -13.09
CA ARG A 778 26.12 26.91 -13.09
C ARG A 778 25.53 25.50 -12.91
N PRO A 779 26.17 24.43 -13.41
CA PRO A 779 25.65 23.08 -13.23
C PRO A 779 25.61 22.71 -11.73
N LYS A 780 24.54 22.01 -11.33
CA LYS A 780 24.49 21.24 -10.07
C LYS A 780 25.46 20.06 -10.18
N VAL A 781 25.91 19.46 -9.08
CA VAL A 781 26.80 18.28 -9.17
C VAL A 781 26.00 17.03 -9.49
N ILE A 782 25.00 16.70 -8.68
CA ILE A 782 24.12 15.56 -8.92
C ILE A 782 22.66 15.91 -8.61
N CYS A 783 21.75 15.48 -9.48
CA CYS A 783 20.31 15.70 -9.32
C CYS A 783 19.56 14.36 -9.48
N PHE A 784 18.84 13.96 -8.44
CA PHE A 784 17.87 12.86 -8.45
C PHE A 784 16.47 13.45 -8.53
N ASN A 785 15.73 13.08 -9.56
CA ASN A 785 14.39 13.60 -9.84
C ASN A 785 13.44 12.44 -10.11
N ARG A 786 12.41 12.29 -9.27
CA ARG A 786 11.48 11.14 -9.32
C ARG A 786 12.20 9.79 -9.23
N CYS A 787 13.08 9.65 -8.24
CA CYS A 787 13.94 8.48 -8.02
C CYS A 787 13.54 7.72 -6.75
N ASP A 788 12.28 7.33 -6.65
CA ASP A 788 11.72 6.68 -5.46
C ASP A 788 12.51 5.42 -5.07
N GLY A 789 12.76 5.22 -3.78
CA GLY A 789 13.55 4.08 -3.28
C GLY A 789 15.06 4.19 -3.53
N GLY A 790 15.56 5.29 -4.10
CA GLY A 790 16.96 5.46 -4.48
C GLY A 790 17.95 5.61 -3.30
N GLU A 791 19.24 5.44 -3.62
CA GLU A 791 20.33 5.50 -2.63
C GLU A 791 21.57 6.24 -3.17
N LEU A 792 22.15 7.12 -2.34
CA LEU A 792 23.48 7.69 -2.50
C LEU A 792 24.35 7.32 -1.31
N ARG A 793 25.45 6.57 -1.53
CA ARG A 793 26.18 5.95 -0.42
C ARG A 793 27.70 5.95 -0.54
N ASP A 794 28.38 6.35 0.53
CA ASP A 794 29.83 6.26 0.72
C ASP A 794 30.67 7.07 -0.31
N VAL A 795 30.04 7.98 -1.06
CA VAL A 795 30.70 8.80 -2.10
C VAL A 795 31.28 10.10 -1.51
N ALA A 796 32.46 10.49 -1.96
CA ALA A 796 33.03 11.81 -1.67
C ALA A 796 32.76 12.80 -2.81
N PHE A 797 32.44 14.03 -2.46
CA PHE A 797 32.26 15.17 -3.37
C PHE A 797 33.22 16.28 -3.00
N ARG A 798 33.73 16.98 -4.02
CA ARG A 798 34.60 18.13 -3.84
C ARG A 798 34.24 19.27 -4.77
N ASN A 799 34.33 20.49 -4.25
CA ASN A 799 34.22 21.74 -4.99
C ASN A 799 32.97 21.77 -5.87
N GLN A 800 31.79 21.69 -5.27
CA GLN A 800 30.51 21.82 -5.95
C GLN A 800 30.42 23.14 -6.72
N SER A 801 29.97 23.10 -7.97
CA SER A 801 29.88 24.28 -8.86
C SER A 801 28.67 25.17 -8.58
N PHE A 802 27.65 24.62 -7.93
CA PHE A 802 26.45 25.26 -7.41
C PHE A 802 25.98 24.34 -6.26
N TRP A 803 24.73 23.89 -6.23
CA TRP A 803 24.29 22.83 -5.32
C TRP A 803 24.99 21.50 -5.60
N CYS A 804 25.43 20.82 -4.55
CA CYS A 804 26.06 19.52 -4.67
C CYS A 804 25.03 18.42 -4.96
N LEU A 805 24.17 18.08 -4.00
CA LEU A 805 23.14 17.04 -4.16
C LEU A 805 21.75 17.66 -4.17
N HIS A 806 20.96 17.42 -5.21
CA HIS A 806 19.56 17.82 -5.28
C HIS A 806 18.64 16.61 -5.37
N ILE A 807 17.78 16.42 -4.37
CA ILE A 807 16.77 15.35 -4.30
C ILE A 807 15.41 16.00 -4.53
N LEU A 808 14.77 15.66 -5.65
CA LEU A 808 13.60 16.34 -6.17
C LEU A 808 12.46 15.35 -6.47
N TYR A 809 11.24 15.68 -6.04
CA TYR A 809 10.02 14.90 -6.30
C TYR A 809 10.17 13.40 -6.03
N THR A 810 10.91 13.06 -4.98
CA THR A 810 11.31 11.69 -4.67
C THR A 810 10.73 11.24 -3.35
N HIS A 811 10.32 9.97 -3.27
CA HIS A 811 9.81 9.34 -2.06
C HIS A 811 10.70 8.15 -1.62
N GLY A 812 11.12 8.13 -0.35
CA GLY A 812 11.87 7.01 0.22
C GLY A 812 13.32 6.93 -0.28
N PHE A 813 14.12 7.99 -0.08
CA PHE A 813 15.51 8.05 -0.56
C PHE A 813 16.51 8.06 0.59
N THR A 814 17.62 7.32 0.43
CA THR A 814 18.67 7.21 1.44
C THR A 814 19.97 7.88 1.00
N VAL A 815 20.52 8.73 1.86
CA VAL A 815 21.88 9.27 1.79
C VAL A 815 22.66 8.76 3.00
N HIS A 816 23.77 8.08 2.77
CA HIS A 816 24.54 7.47 3.86
C HIS A 816 26.05 7.59 3.63
N GLY A 817 26.79 7.98 4.67
CA GLY A 817 28.25 7.88 4.66
C GLY A 817 28.96 8.82 3.66
N ILE A 818 28.28 9.84 3.13
CA ILE A 818 28.88 10.72 2.12
C ILE A 818 29.77 11.79 2.76
N ARG A 819 30.73 12.30 1.98
CA ARG A 819 31.54 13.47 2.36
C ARG A 819 31.44 14.55 1.30
N ILE A 820 31.08 15.78 1.66
CA ILE A 820 31.09 16.95 0.77
C ILE A 820 32.12 17.95 1.31
N ASP A 821 33.06 18.38 0.48
CA ASP A 821 34.11 19.33 0.87
C ASP A 821 34.30 20.43 -0.18
N ALA A 822 33.98 21.68 0.19
CA ALA A 822 34.34 22.86 -0.57
C ALA A 822 35.65 23.46 -0.03
N GLU A 823 36.66 23.60 -0.90
CA GLU A 823 37.99 24.08 -0.50
C GLU A 823 38.02 25.58 -0.19
N ASP A 824 37.23 26.38 -0.91
CA ASP A 824 37.15 27.85 -0.77
C ASP A 824 35.76 28.38 -1.21
N TYR A 825 35.48 29.66 -1.00
CA TYR A 825 34.19 30.30 -1.24
C TYR A 825 33.71 30.15 -2.69
N ILE A 826 32.64 29.39 -2.84
CA ILE A 826 31.89 29.23 -4.08
C ILE A 826 30.46 29.76 -3.82
N PRO A 827 29.98 30.78 -4.56
CA PRO A 827 28.63 31.33 -4.33
C PRO A 827 27.55 30.25 -4.48
N SER A 828 26.48 30.31 -3.69
CA SER A 828 25.30 29.41 -3.82
C SER A 828 25.68 27.92 -3.91
N SER A 829 26.56 27.49 -3.00
CA SER A 829 27.16 26.15 -3.00
C SER A 829 26.59 25.24 -1.91
N ASP A 830 25.26 25.11 -1.88
CA ASP A 830 24.57 24.24 -0.93
C ASP A 830 25.09 22.79 -1.01
N GLY A 831 25.13 22.11 0.14
CA GLY A 831 25.54 20.71 0.23
C GLY A 831 24.45 19.76 -0.27
N ILE A 832 23.32 19.70 0.43
CA ILE A 832 22.19 18.85 0.06
C ILE A 832 20.90 19.67 0.03
N ASP A 833 20.24 19.70 -1.12
CA ASP A 833 18.93 20.28 -1.33
C ASP A 833 17.88 19.17 -1.39
N ILE A 834 16.96 19.16 -0.43
CA ILE A 834 15.77 18.29 -0.46
C ILE A 834 14.60 19.16 -0.91
N ASP A 835 14.12 19.01 -2.14
CA ASP A 835 13.01 19.78 -2.70
C ASP A 835 11.79 18.89 -2.97
N SER A 836 10.66 19.22 -2.35
CA SER A 836 9.34 18.60 -2.63
C SER A 836 9.39 17.07 -2.56
N SER A 837 10.15 16.55 -1.60
CA SER A 837 10.51 15.13 -1.49
C SER A 837 10.21 14.60 -0.09
N THR A 838 9.83 13.32 0.01
CA THR A 838 9.33 12.73 1.25
C THR A 838 10.03 11.43 1.63
N GLY A 839 10.06 11.08 2.91
CA GLY A 839 10.70 9.83 3.37
C GLY A 839 12.20 9.83 3.13
N ILE A 840 12.88 10.95 3.40
CA ILE A 840 14.32 11.12 3.13
C ILE A 840 15.11 10.82 4.39
N SER A 841 16.13 9.97 4.28
CA SER A 841 17.03 9.63 5.39
C SER A 841 18.46 10.01 5.04
N ILE A 842 19.06 10.92 5.81
CA ILE A 842 20.45 11.35 5.68
C ILE A 842 21.18 10.95 6.95
N THR A 843 22.20 10.10 6.83
CA THR A 843 22.90 9.53 7.99
C THR A 843 24.41 9.48 7.81
N ASP A 844 25.14 9.54 8.92
CA ASP A 844 26.59 9.29 9.00
C ASP A 844 27.42 10.11 7.98
N SER A 845 26.96 11.33 7.65
CA SER A 845 27.52 12.14 6.57
C SER A 845 28.30 13.35 7.08
N HIS A 846 29.34 13.75 6.36
CA HIS A 846 30.17 14.93 6.66
C HIS A 846 30.00 15.98 5.57
N ILE A 847 29.59 17.20 5.92
CA ILE A 847 29.30 18.25 4.92
C ILE A 847 30.00 19.55 5.29
N LYS A 848 30.81 20.06 4.37
CA LYS A 848 31.37 21.41 4.35
C LYS A 848 30.97 22.10 3.05
N ALA A 849 30.25 23.21 3.18
CA ALA A 849 29.69 24.00 2.09
C ALA A 849 30.00 25.49 2.31
N TYR A 850 29.85 26.35 1.30
CA TYR A 850 29.95 27.80 1.50
C TYR A 850 28.59 28.51 1.46
N ASP A 851 27.52 27.76 1.32
CA ASP A 851 26.14 28.19 1.61
C ASP A 851 25.52 27.19 2.60
N ASP A 852 24.27 26.73 2.47
CA ASP A 852 23.67 25.84 3.48
C ASP A 852 24.21 24.39 3.35
N CYS A 853 24.63 23.75 4.45
CA CYS A 853 25.07 22.35 4.42
C CYS A 853 23.92 21.43 4.00
N ILE A 854 22.73 21.63 4.55
CA ILE A 854 21.47 21.04 4.07
C ILE A 854 20.43 22.14 3.94
N SER A 855 19.72 22.20 2.81
CA SER A 855 18.54 23.03 2.60
C SER A 855 17.31 22.16 2.33
N ILE A 856 16.23 22.37 3.08
CA ILE A 856 14.92 21.75 2.85
C ILE A 856 14.00 22.76 2.17
N LYS A 857 13.37 22.34 1.08
CA LYS A 857 12.58 23.17 0.15
C LYS A 857 11.33 22.44 -0.32
N SER A 858 10.33 23.18 -0.78
CA SER A 858 9.08 22.69 -1.38
C SER A 858 8.57 23.66 -2.44
N GLY A 859 9.47 24.09 -3.32
CA GLY A 859 9.16 25.05 -4.39
C GLY A 859 8.93 26.49 -3.95
N LYS A 860 8.83 27.38 -4.94
CA LYS A 860 8.92 28.83 -4.77
C LYS A 860 7.73 29.58 -5.37
N GLY A 861 7.07 30.38 -4.54
CA GLY A 861 6.03 31.32 -4.96
C GLY A 861 4.86 30.62 -5.65
N VAL A 862 4.34 31.25 -6.73
CA VAL A 862 3.21 30.71 -7.50
C VAL A 862 3.52 29.32 -8.08
N ASP A 863 4.75 29.08 -8.54
CA ASP A 863 5.13 27.77 -9.11
C ASP A 863 5.11 26.66 -8.06
N GLY A 864 5.66 26.93 -6.87
CA GLY A 864 5.61 25.99 -5.74
C GLY A 864 4.17 25.69 -5.29
N ARG A 865 3.33 26.73 -5.16
CA ARG A 865 1.91 26.57 -4.80
C ARG A 865 1.09 25.85 -5.85
N ARG A 866 1.42 26.00 -7.14
CA ARG A 866 0.76 25.31 -8.25
C ARG A 866 1.07 23.80 -8.23
N ILE A 867 2.30 23.44 -7.92
CA ILE A 867 2.74 22.03 -7.85
C ILE A 867 2.27 21.38 -6.54
N ASN A 868 2.29 22.15 -5.45
CA ASN A 868 1.71 21.79 -4.16
C ASN A 868 2.21 20.43 -3.62
N GLN A 869 3.52 20.22 -3.70
CA GLN A 869 4.20 19.06 -3.13
C GLN A 869 5.06 19.49 -1.96
N TYR A 870 4.82 18.86 -0.81
CA TYR A 870 5.55 19.17 0.41
C TYR A 870 6.87 18.43 0.48
N ALA A 871 7.79 18.95 1.28
CA ALA A 871 8.93 18.18 1.75
C ALA A 871 8.69 17.73 3.19
N GLY A 872 8.88 16.44 3.48
CA GLY A 872 8.61 15.96 4.84
C GLY A 872 8.83 14.48 5.08
N GLN A 873 8.64 14.05 6.33
CA GLN A 873 9.13 12.74 6.79
C GLN A 873 10.65 12.64 6.53
N ILE A 874 11.39 13.66 6.96
CA ILE A 874 12.83 13.79 6.71
C ILE A 874 13.57 13.53 8.01
N LYS A 875 14.57 12.66 7.94
CA LYS A 875 15.43 12.29 9.07
C LYS A 875 16.88 12.62 8.72
N ILE A 876 17.53 13.42 9.56
CA ILE A 876 18.94 13.81 9.44
C ILE A 876 19.62 13.41 10.76
N GLU A 877 20.49 12.41 10.73
CA GLU A 877 21.06 11.84 11.94
C GLU A 877 22.55 11.54 11.87
N ASN A 878 23.25 11.70 12.99
CA ASN A 878 24.67 11.35 13.13
C ASN A 878 25.54 12.05 12.07
N CYS A 879 25.18 13.27 11.68
CA CYS A 879 25.90 14.05 10.68
C CYS A 879 26.86 15.05 11.32
N HIS A 880 27.96 15.29 10.62
CA HIS A 880 28.95 16.31 10.96
C HIS A 880 28.86 17.46 9.97
N PHE A 881 28.62 18.67 10.46
CA PHE A 881 28.53 19.88 9.66
C PHE A 881 29.68 20.82 10.02
N ASP A 882 30.54 21.07 9.04
CA ASP A 882 31.65 22.00 9.11
C ASP A 882 31.16 23.43 8.74
N TYR A 883 31.97 24.23 8.05
CA TYR A 883 31.56 25.54 7.57
C TYR A 883 30.35 25.43 6.63
N GLY A 884 29.46 26.41 6.75
CA GLY A 884 28.25 26.60 5.97
C GLY A 884 27.47 27.81 6.48
N HIS A 885 26.74 28.51 5.62
CA HIS A 885 25.82 29.58 6.02
C HIS A 885 24.68 29.08 6.90
N GLY A 886 24.30 27.81 6.74
CA GLY A 886 23.35 27.10 7.58
C GLY A 886 23.82 25.67 7.83
N GLY A 887 23.58 25.13 9.03
CA GLY A 887 23.77 23.69 9.30
C GLY A 887 22.65 22.90 8.64
N VAL A 888 21.44 23.09 9.15
CA VAL A 888 20.21 22.70 8.43
C VAL A 888 19.32 23.93 8.29
N ALA A 889 19.10 24.33 7.03
CA ALA A 889 18.25 25.44 6.66
C ALA A 889 16.90 24.94 6.16
N ILE A 890 15.83 25.42 6.77
CA ILE A 890 14.45 25.21 6.35
C ILE A 890 14.02 26.44 5.55
N GLY A 891 13.88 26.30 4.22
CA GLY A 891 13.53 27.36 3.27
C GLY A 891 14.67 27.80 2.35
N SER A 892 14.52 28.87 1.54
CA SER A 892 13.46 29.89 1.56
C SER A 892 12.24 29.53 0.70
N GLU A 893 12.39 28.46 -0.07
CA GLU A 893 11.42 27.95 -1.02
C GLU A 893 10.51 26.98 -0.27
N VAL A 894 9.45 27.49 0.37
CA VAL A 894 8.58 26.72 1.29
C VAL A 894 7.13 26.62 0.82
N SER A 895 6.87 26.97 -0.44
CA SER A 895 5.52 27.23 -0.93
C SER A 895 4.59 26.02 -1.00
N GLY A 896 5.15 24.81 -0.99
CA GLY A 896 4.41 23.55 -0.96
C GLY A 896 4.33 22.91 0.43
N ASP A 897 4.69 23.64 1.50
CA ASP A 897 4.81 23.19 2.89
C ASP A 897 6.07 22.38 3.19
N ILE A 898 6.54 22.44 4.44
CA ILE A 898 7.61 21.59 4.98
C ILE A 898 7.13 21.03 6.31
N LYS A 899 7.13 19.71 6.46
CA LYS A 899 6.64 19.10 7.70
C LYS A 899 7.33 17.82 8.12
N ASP A 900 7.24 17.48 9.40
CA ASP A 900 7.72 16.22 9.95
C ASP A 900 9.22 15.99 9.68
N VAL A 901 10.05 16.89 10.20
CA VAL A 901 11.51 16.86 10.04
C VAL A 901 12.18 16.63 11.39
N LEU A 902 13.08 15.66 11.45
CA LEU A 902 13.93 15.38 12.60
C LEU A 902 15.41 15.59 12.22
N VAL A 903 16.09 16.47 12.94
CA VAL A 903 17.54 16.63 12.94
C VAL A 903 18.06 16.20 14.31
N ALA A 904 18.79 15.08 14.39
CA ALA A 904 19.19 14.52 15.67
C ALA A 904 20.62 14.01 15.73
N ASN A 905 21.27 14.14 16.88
CA ASN A 905 22.62 13.60 17.13
C ASN A 905 23.69 14.13 16.15
N CYS A 906 23.59 15.39 15.76
CA CYS A 906 24.52 16.02 14.83
C CYS A 906 25.48 16.96 15.57
N ASP A 907 26.68 17.15 15.01
CA ASP A 907 27.60 18.16 15.49
C ASP A 907 27.94 19.19 14.41
N MET A 908 27.93 20.46 14.83
CA MET A 908 28.04 21.66 13.99
C MET A 908 29.20 22.51 14.52
N LYS A 909 30.42 21.96 14.43
CA LYS A 909 31.61 22.47 15.15
C LYS A 909 32.68 23.15 14.28
N GLY A 910 32.51 23.14 12.95
CA GLY A 910 33.47 23.70 11.99
C GLY A 910 33.19 25.13 11.57
N GLU A 911 32.85 26.03 12.51
CA GLU A 911 32.61 27.46 12.22
C GLU A 911 31.36 27.73 11.36
N ASN A 912 30.32 26.90 11.53
CA ASN A 912 29.03 27.08 10.86
C ASN A 912 28.36 28.42 11.23
N TRP A 913 27.82 29.15 10.26
CA TRP A 913 27.27 30.48 10.50
C TRP A 913 25.93 30.41 11.27
N ASN A 914 25.01 29.54 10.84
CA ASN A 914 23.68 29.39 11.44
C ASN A 914 23.28 27.89 11.53
N PRO A 915 23.75 27.15 12.54
CA PRO A 915 23.44 25.74 12.78
C PRO A 915 21.96 25.39 12.57
N ILE A 916 21.07 26.16 13.19
CA ILE A 916 19.61 26.03 13.08
C ILE A 916 19.08 27.24 12.31
N ARG A 917 18.53 27.03 11.11
CA ARG A 917 18.11 28.15 10.25
C ARG A 917 16.72 27.95 9.67
N PHE A 918 15.88 28.98 9.75
CA PHE A 918 14.58 29.08 9.09
C PHE A 918 14.56 30.37 8.28
N LYS A 919 14.17 30.28 7.01
CA LYS A 919 14.08 31.44 6.12
C LYS A 919 12.81 31.35 5.28
N SER A 920 12.09 32.45 5.13
CA SER A 920 11.00 32.58 4.16
C SER A 920 10.94 34.01 3.63
N GLN A 921 10.01 34.27 2.71
CA GLN A 921 9.69 35.62 2.25
C GLN A 921 8.17 35.80 2.18
N PRO A 922 7.67 37.05 2.25
CA PRO A 922 6.25 37.33 2.16
C PRO A 922 5.53 36.72 0.95
N SER A 923 6.22 36.51 -0.18
CA SER A 923 5.62 35.95 -1.40
C SER A 923 5.46 34.42 -1.39
N ARG A 924 5.99 33.71 -0.38
CA ARG A 924 6.09 32.24 -0.38
C ARG A 924 4.79 31.56 0.04
N GLY A 925 4.19 31.96 1.17
CA GLY A 925 3.10 31.20 1.79
C GLY A 925 3.58 29.89 2.43
N GLY A 926 2.67 28.92 2.57
CA GLY A 926 2.95 27.58 3.09
C GLY A 926 3.08 27.50 4.62
N VAL A 927 3.15 26.27 5.13
CA VAL A 927 3.31 25.96 6.56
C VAL A 927 4.60 25.18 6.77
N ILE A 928 5.39 25.60 7.76
CA ILE A 928 6.51 24.83 8.29
C ILE A 928 6.09 24.28 9.65
N GLU A 929 5.91 22.96 9.76
CA GLU A 929 5.37 22.34 10.97
C GLU A 929 6.06 21.05 11.41
N ASN A 930 6.00 20.74 12.70
CA ASN A 930 6.55 19.51 13.28
C ASN A 930 8.05 19.33 12.96
N ILE A 931 8.85 20.34 13.30
CA ILE A 931 10.29 20.33 13.09
C ILE A 931 10.99 20.15 14.43
N THR A 932 11.85 19.14 14.55
CA THR A 932 12.60 18.87 15.77
C THR A 932 14.11 18.91 15.51
N PHE A 933 14.81 19.73 16.29
CA PHE A 933 16.26 19.66 16.46
C PHE A 933 16.55 19.07 17.84
N ASP A 934 17.27 17.96 17.90
CA ASP A 934 17.55 17.23 19.14
C ASP A 934 19.02 16.82 19.24
N ASN A 935 19.62 17.06 20.40
CA ASN A 935 20.99 16.64 20.70
C ASN A 935 22.00 17.18 19.66
N ILE A 936 22.09 18.50 19.57
CA ILE A 936 22.99 19.19 18.62
C ILE A 936 24.14 19.85 19.39
N ALA A 937 25.36 19.52 19.03
CA ALA A 937 26.56 20.14 19.59
C ALA A 937 27.11 21.23 18.68
N ILE A 938 27.21 22.47 19.17
CA ILE A 938 27.62 23.65 18.39
C ILE A 938 28.98 24.16 18.87
N ALA A 939 29.89 24.51 17.96
CA ALA A 939 31.11 25.22 18.34
C ALA A 939 31.53 26.25 17.30
N LYS A 940 32.00 27.41 17.80
CA LYS A 940 32.49 28.53 16.98
C LYS A 940 31.48 29.03 15.92
N ALA A 941 30.18 28.86 16.18
CA ALA A 941 29.18 29.35 15.25
C ALA A 941 29.03 30.87 15.35
N GLN A 942 28.58 31.54 14.29
CA GLN A 942 28.27 32.98 14.41
C GLN A 942 26.96 33.18 15.19
N ASN A 943 25.92 32.43 14.86
CA ASN A 943 24.63 32.42 15.56
C ASN A 943 24.33 30.97 15.95
N MET A 944 23.64 30.71 17.07
CA MET A 944 23.09 29.37 17.31
C MET A 944 21.85 29.12 16.43
N ILE A 945 20.95 30.10 16.38
CA ILE A 945 19.68 30.01 15.65
C ILE A 945 19.44 31.27 14.80
N SER A 946 18.87 31.11 13.62
CA SER A 946 18.39 32.22 12.79
C SER A 946 17.03 31.90 12.20
N VAL A 947 15.97 32.56 12.68
CA VAL A 947 14.64 32.55 12.09
C VAL A 947 14.39 33.91 11.44
N GLN A 948 14.30 33.95 10.11
CA GLN A 948 14.09 35.18 9.34
C GLN A 948 12.93 34.98 8.36
N MET A 949 11.71 35.33 8.80
CA MET A 949 10.51 35.15 7.99
C MET A 949 10.35 36.24 6.93
N ALA A 950 10.85 37.45 7.18
CA ALA A 950 10.87 38.55 6.22
C ALA A 950 12.18 38.62 5.39
N TRP A 951 12.87 37.50 5.20
CA TRP A 951 14.11 37.46 4.42
C TRP A 951 13.83 37.86 2.96
N ARG A 952 14.81 38.50 2.30
CA ARG A 952 14.70 38.95 0.91
C ARG A 952 15.86 38.42 0.09
N MET A 953 15.52 37.71 -0.99
CA MET A 953 16.51 37.34 -2.01
C MET A 953 16.85 38.59 -2.82
N LYS A 954 18.13 38.86 -2.99
CA LYS A 954 18.60 40.06 -3.69
C LYS A 954 18.08 40.06 -5.14
N GLY A 955 17.36 41.12 -5.52
CA GLY A 955 16.84 41.31 -6.89
C GLY A 955 15.49 40.64 -7.16
N GLU A 956 14.79 40.14 -6.13
CA GLU A 956 13.42 39.62 -6.27
C GLU A 956 12.42 40.40 -5.41
N ASP A 957 11.51 41.11 -6.07
CA ASP A 957 10.36 41.79 -5.44
C ASP A 957 9.05 41.19 -5.93
N GLU A 958 8.70 40.02 -5.38
CA GLU A 958 7.37 39.43 -5.60
C GLU A 958 6.37 39.91 -4.56
N PRO A 959 5.10 40.09 -4.96
CA PRO A 959 4.05 40.51 -4.03
C PRO A 959 3.86 39.48 -2.93
N ALA A 960 3.50 39.96 -1.73
CA ALA A 960 3.17 39.10 -0.62
C ALA A 960 1.99 38.18 -0.98
N TYR A 961 2.04 36.94 -0.49
CA TYR A 961 0.96 35.98 -0.61
C TYR A 961 0.21 35.90 0.72
N SER A 962 -1.12 35.79 0.67
CA SER A 962 -1.95 35.56 1.84
C SER A 962 -2.59 34.16 1.77
N PRO A 963 -2.48 33.33 2.81
CA PRO A 963 -1.77 33.60 4.07
C PRO A 963 -0.23 33.60 3.93
N LEU A 964 0.44 34.42 4.74
CA LEU A 964 1.91 34.41 4.89
C LEU A 964 2.39 33.07 5.47
N THR A 965 3.68 32.76 5.30
CA THR A 965 4.26 31.51 5.83
C THR A 965 4.09 31.41 7.34
N GLN A 966 3.61 30.26 7.83
CA GLN A 966 3.41 30.00 9.25
C GLN A 966 4.44 28.99 9.79
N LEU A 967 4.88 29.20 11.04
CA LEU A 967 5.64 28.22 11.81
C LEU A 967 4.72 27.60 12.86
N LYS A 968 4.76 26.27 13.02
CA LYS A 968 3.98 25.53 14.03
C LYS A 968 4.80 24.39 14.63
N ASN A 969 4.72 24.19 15.94
CA ASN A 969 5.32 23.03 16.60
C ASN A 969 6.80 22.79 16.22
N ILE A 970 7.63 23.80 16.43
CA ILE A 970 9.08 23.73 16.26
C ILE A 970 9.70 23.46 17.64
N VAL A 971 10.38 22.32 17.78
CA VAL A 971 11.01 21.89 19.03
C VAL A 971 12.52 21.93 18.87
N ILE A 972 13.20 22.69 19.73
CA ILE A 972 14.64 22.80 19.77
C ILE A 972 15.11 22.35 21.14
N ARG A 973 15.73 21.17 21.21
CA ARG A 973 16.07 20.56 22.49
C ARG A 973 17.46 19.96 22.55
N ASN A 974 17.99 19.90 23.77
CA ASN A 974 19.31 19.32 24.06
C ASN A 974 20.43 19.97 23.22
N ILE A 975 20.40 21.29 23.08
CA ILE A 975 21.42 22.03 22.33
C ILE A 975 22.51 22.50 23.28
N THR A 976 23.78 22.21 22.97
CA THR A 976 24.91 22.66 23.80
C THR A 976 26.05 23.21 22.94
N GLY A 977 26.76 24.25 23.42
CA GLY A 977 27.88 24.76 22.64
C GLY A 977 28.34 26.19 22.88
N THR A 978 29.10 26.69 21.90
CA THR A 978 29.57 28.08 21.82
C THR A 978 29.20 28.72 20.48
N ALA A 979 28.74 29.98 20.53
CA ALA A 979 28.54 30.82 19.35
C ALA A 979 28.94 32.29 19.64
N ASP A 980 29.05 33.12 18.62
CA ASP A 980 29.27 34.56 18.80
C ASP A 980 28.00 35.25 19.28
N ASN A 981 26.84 34.91 18.71
CA ASN A 981 25.54 35.41 19.12
C ASN A 981 24.59 34.25 19.38
N ALA A 982 23.64 34.43 20.30
CA ALA A 982 22.56 33.45 20.47
C ALA A 982 21.70 33.36 19.20
N GLY A 983 21.43 34.48 18.52
CA GLY A 983 20.79 34.48 17.22
C GLY A 983 19.73 35.55 17.02
N VAL A 984 18.87 35.34 16.03
CA VAL A 984 17.71 36.19 15.70
C VAL A 984 16.47 35.32 15.52
N ILE A 985 15.33 35.76 16.07
CA ILE A 985 13.99 35.29 15.73
C ILE A 985 13.16 36.48 15.26
N GLU A 986 12.91 36.55 13.95
CA GLU A 986 12.16 37.62 13.32
C GLU A 986 10.97 37.07 12.51
N GLY A 987 9.75 37.38 12.99
CA GLY A 987 8.50 37.13 12.28
C GLY A 987 8.12 38.25 11.30
N TYR A 988 7.00 38.08 10.60
CA TYR A 988 6.41 39.15 9.80
C TYR A 988 5.74 40.18 10.71
N PRO A 989 5.79 41.48 10.39
CA PRO A 989 5.00 42.49 11.11
C PRO A 989 3.50 42.16 11.15
N ASP A 990 2.95 41.72 10.00
CA ASP A 990 1.51 41.43 9.85
C ASP A 990 1.12 39.99 10.23
N ALA A 991 2.12 39.13 10.52
CA ALA A 991 1.91 37.76 11.01
C ALA A 991 3.04 37.38 11.97
N PRO A 992 3.02 37.90 13.22
CA PRO A 992 4.02 37.58 14.22
C PRO A 992 4.10 36.08 14.54
N ILE A 993 5.28 35.60 14.90
CA ILE A 993 5.46 34.22 15.38
C ILE A 993 4.77 34.10 16.75
N LYS A 994 3.96 33.05 16.91
CA LYS A 994 3.17 32.79 18.13
C LYS A 994 4.00 32.05 19.18
N ARG A 995 3.63 32.24 20.46
CA ARG A 995 4.31 31.66 21.63
C ARG A 995 4.50 30.15 21.56
N ASP A 996 3.51 29.43 21.05
CA ASP A 996 3.46 27.98 20.91
C ASP A 996 4.14 27.47 19.63
N ALA A 997 4.64 28.36 18.77
CA ALA A 997 5.26 27.98 17.51
C ALA A 997 6.67 27.41 17.71
N ILE A 998 7.46 27.96 18.63
CA ILE A 998 8.84 27.54 18.90
C ILE A 998 9.03 27.28 20.39
N ARG A 999 9.49 26.08 20.75
CA ARG A 999 9.79 25.67 22.13
C ARG A 999 11.25 25.25 22.28
N PHE A 1000 11.89 25.76 23.33
CA PHE A 1000 13.22 25.33 23.75
C PHE A 1000 13.14 24.37 24.94
N GLU A 1001 13.96 23.33 24.96
CA GLU A 1001 14.08 22.40 26.09
C GLU A 1001 15.56 22.03 26.32
N ASN A 1002 16.10 22.28 27.52
CA ASN A 1002 17.48 21.92 27.84
C ASN A 1002 18.52 22.46 26.83
N CYS A 1003 18.42 23.75 26.49
CA CYS A 1003 19.35 24.43 25.60
C CYS A 1003 20.33 25.29 26.41
N LEU A 1004 21.62 25.03 26.30
CA LEU A 1004 22.69 25.76 26.99
C LEU A 1004 23.78 26.21 26.02
N ILE A 1005 23.82 27.51 25.73
CA ILE A 1005 24.80 28.10 24.81
C ILE A 1005 25.63 29.19 25.50
N LYS A 1006 26.94 29.20 25.25
CA LYS A 1006 27.83 30.31 25.63
C LYS A 1006 27.96 31.27 24.44
N VAL A 1007 27.66 32.55 24.63
CA VAL A 1007 27.66 33.56 23.56
C VAL A 1007 28.21 34.92 23.98
N LYS A 1008 28.55 35.76 22.99
CA LYS A 1008 28.97 37.16 23.22
C LYS A 1008 27.76 38.11 23.23
N LYS A 1009 26.74 37.83 22.40
CA LYS A 1009 25.50 38.63 22.33
C LYS A 1009 24.25 37.76 22.57
N PRO A 1010 23.23 38.27 23.28
CA PRO A 1010 21.99 37.53 23.54
C PRO A 1010 21.12 37.36 22.28
N LEU A 1011 20.02 36.61 22.43
CA LEU A 1011 19.04 36.37 21.38
C LEU A 1011 18.26 37.67 21.09
N MET A 1012 18.10 38.01 19.81
CA MET A 1012 17.24 39.11 19.37
C MET A 1012 15.88 38.55 18.93
N ILE A 1013 14.80 39.12 19.42
CA ILE A 1013 13.42 38.73 19.09
C ILE A 1013 12.69 39.95 18.52
N LYS A 1014 12.05 39.79 17.35
CA LYS A 1014 11.27 40.84 16.68
C LYS A 1014 10.02 40.24 16.02
N ASN A 1015 8.87 40.90 16.17
CA ASN A 1015 7.59 40.40 15.65
C ASN A 1015 7.32 38.93 16.04
N ALA A 1016 7.59 38.57 17.29
CA ALA A 1016 7.48 37.20 17.78
C ALA A 1016 7.26 37.20 19.31
N ASP A 1017 6.41 36.30 19.79
CA ASP A 1017 6.34 35.85 21.18
C ASP A 1017 6.91 34.43 21.22
N VAL A 1018 7.88 34.15 22.09
CA VAL A 1018 8.60 32.88 22.14
C VAL A 1018 8.80 32.46 23.58
N ASP A 1019 8.52 31.19 23.89
CA ASP A 1019 8.84 30.63 25.21
C ASP A 1019 10.33 30.30 25.34
N LEU A 1020 11.03 31.02 26.21
CA LEU A 1020 12.46 30.85 26.49
C LEU A 1020 12.74 30.02 27.76
N SER A 1021 11.73 29.42 28.38
CA SER A 1021 11.87 28.68 29.65
C SER A 1021 12.95 27.60 29.64
N GLY A 1022 13.14 26.91 28.51
CA GLY A 1022 14.19 25.90 28.32
C GLY A 1022 15.49 26.42 27.68
N PHE A 1023 15.70 27.74 27.55
CA PHE A 1023 16.86 28.35 26.89
C PHE A 1023 17.74 29.13 27.88
N THR A 1024 18.95 28.62 28.14
CA THR A 1024 19.96 29.27 28.98
C THR A 1024 21.10 29.82 28.15
N CYS A 1025 21.30 31.14 28.25
CA CYS A 1025 22.36 31.87 27.57
C CYS A 1025 23.42 32.33 28.57
N LYS A 1026 24.66 31.81 28.46
CA LYS A 1026 25.80 32.25 29.29
C LYS A 1026 26.63 33.25 28.51
N LEU A 1027 26.52 34.53 28.87
CA LEU A 1027 27.35 35.58 28.28
C LEU A 1027 28.80 35.43 28.75
N TYR A 1028 29.75 35.49 27.82
CA TYR A 1028 31.17 35.61 28.15
C TYR A 1028 31.74 36.86 27.48
N LYS A 1029 32.47 37.67 28.25
CA LYS A 1029 33.25 38.78 27.72
C LYS A 1029 34.59 38.23 27.24
N LYS A 1030 35.06 38.79 26.12
CA LYS A 1030 36.34 38.45 25.53
C LYS A 1030 37.48 38.81 26.47
#